data_AF-A0A5M4BBJ4-F1
#
_entry.id   AF-A0A5M4BBJ4-F1
#
_cell.length_a   1.000
_cell.length_b   1.000
_cell.length_c   1.000
_cell.angle_alpha   90.00
_cell.angle_beta   90.00
_cell.angle_gamma   90.00
#
_symmetry.space_group_name_H-M   'P 1'
#
loop_
_entity.id
_entity.type
_entity.pdbx_description
1 polymer ?
#
loop_
_entity_poly.entity_id
_entity_poly.type
_entity_poly.pdbx_seq_one_letter_code
_entity_poly.pdbx_strand_id
1 'polypeptide(L)'
;MRIIRRLYILFFILGFGLISAQTYWKRTGLTDRKEQKPGYQYYTLDKKAFDEALNVTKSLADKKEVLIQIPDCNGNMENYRIERTQVLSESLSKKYTDIKTYVGFSTKNPSKTIRFTWSSFGLNAIMGENFELSFIESIDDEGTKYKVYRRKSSESQYFDCKTMEEVEARKGNKTRKATYQTDNRVRTFRIAIATTHQYTQYFRGKDRAFAQVVSTINRVNQVYGAQLSIQFQIVSDKSILFDSEADDPFKNINYDNWYSSESGVLQRTLDAKVGSANYDLGHLFHNKNLGGNAGCIGCVCETGRKGTAFSSIRFRSGMDMDFFDVDILSHEIGHQMGAYHTFSYEYENTSSQVEPGSGSTIMGYAGVIENHNVQKKTDAYFHHRSVYDIMQVAKNRTCATEASSSNKLPEIDNLRSYTIPQGTAYLLEGSATDPDGDKLLYTWEQSDSRGSADYSFSPTSKNGAIARSLPPSTSSKRYIPRLSRIVAGKLTQTNPPIGSEWETVLTVGRTLNWSFMVLDRKPATNTMGGTVYKTIQVVVDGSAGPFEVTSHRENSNWFAGQNQTITWNVAKTNTGNINAKKVSVLFSTDGGITFPHTLAKGLENSGKARVSIPESLRTTKGKYMIKADDNIFLAVNSGVITIKDDEDTDGDGIPSSKDNCPEIPNPDQLDLDNDGIGDICDDDWDGDDVPNEKDNCPKTANNDQSDLDKDGVGDVCDDDIDGDGLLNADDNCPMVYNPDQADLDEDGIGDLCDDDIDGDGIVNSDDTSLDYVLISNAFSPNEDGVNDYFTILRAEKYPTNTLRVFNHLGQLVYETKGYKSQWNGIGNNGNKVPQGSYFYIFTLDNTEIHKRQGWIFINY
;
A
#
# COMPACT_ATOMS: atom_id res chain seq x y z
N MET A 1 -23.38 38.51 -82.69
CA MET A 1 -23.65 39.96 -82.64
C MET A 1 -23.52 40.41 -81.19
N ARG A 2 -22.47 41.19 -80.89
CA ARG A 2 -22.36 42.28 -79.88
C ARG A 2 -23.05 42.05 -78.50
N ILE A 3 -22.37 42.01 -77.34
CA ILE A 3 -21.30 42.89 -76.85
C ILE A 3 -20.60 42.26 -75.62
N ILE A 4 -19.27 42.39 -75.63
CA ILE A 4 -18.32 42.18 -74.52
C ILE A 4 -18.37 43.41 -73.59
N ARG A 5 -18.59 43.23 -72.28
CA ARG A 5 -17.98 44.02 -71.18
C ARG A 5 -18.52 43.61 -69.80
N ARG A 6 -17.59 43.53 -68.83
CA ARG A 6 -17.72 43.46 -67.36
C ARG A 6 -17.62 42.08 -66.69
N LEU A 7 -16.38 41.57 -66.77
CA LEU A 7 -15.65 41.05 -65.62
C LEU A 7 -15.44 42.20 -64.59
N TYR A 8 -15.28 41.84 -63.30
CA TYR A 8 -14.96 42.65 -62.11
C TYR A 8 -16.13 43.07 -61.18
N ILE A 9 -15.95 42.67 -59.91
CA ILE A 9 -16.72 42.93 -58.68
C ILE A 9 -17.82 41.88 -58.38
N LEU A 10 -17.39 40.67 -58.04
CA LEU A 10 -18.15 39.70 -57.26
C LEU A 10 -17.16 38.87 -56.43
N PHE A 11 -16.45 39.57 -55.54
CA PHE A 11 -15.49 38.98 -54.60
C PHE A 11 -15.37 39.91 -53.38
N PHE A 12 -16.43 40.04 -52.59
CA PHE A 12 -16.37 40.53 -51.21
C PHE A 12 -17.70 40.16 -50.52
N ILE A 13 -17.64 39.76 -49.25
CA ILE A 13 -18.72 39.21 -48.40
C ILE A 13 -18.90 37.68 -48.47
N LEU A 14 -17.81 36.96 -48.25
CA LEU A 14 -17.80 35.67 -47.53
C LEU A 14 -16.66 35.76 -46.51
N GLY A 15 -16.82 36.70 -45.58
CA GLY A 15 -15.87 36.98 -44.51
C GLY A 15 -16.50 36.64 -43.16
N PHE A 16 -16.05 35.53 -42.58
CA PHE A 16 -15.97 35.29 -41.13
C PHE A 16 -17.17 35.71 -40.27
N GLY A 17 -18.14 34.81 -40.14
CA GLY A 17 -19.02 34.74 -38.97
C GLY A 17 -18.34 34.05 -37.77
N LEU A 18 -17.08 34.40 -37.46
CA LEU A 18 -16.52 34.16 -36.12
C LEU A 18 -16.84 35.42 -35.31
N ILE A 19 -18.07 35.50 -34.79
CA ILE A 19 -18.32 36.39 -33.66
C ILE A 19 -17.52 35.78 -32.51
N SER A 20 -16.35 36.36 -32.25
CA SER A 20 -15.70 36.28 -30.95
C SER A 20 -16.78 36.60 -29.92
N ALA A 21 -17.25 35.58 -29.20
CA ALA A 21 -18.16 35.77 -28.09
C ALA A 21 -17.38 36.56 -27.04
N GLN A 22 -17.53 37.88 -27.04
CA GLN A 22 -17.01 38.71 -25.96
C GLN A 22 -17.64 38.19 -24.67
N THR A 23 -16.80 37.61 -23.82
CA THR A 23 -17.22 37.16 -22.50
C THR A 23 -17.54 38.40 -21.67
N TYR A 24 -18.71 38.47 -21.05
CA TYR A 24 -19.06 39.56 -20.13
C TYR A 24 -18.20 39.57 -18.86
N TRP A 25 -17.34 38.56 -18.68
CA TRP A 25 -16.28 38.51 -17.69
C TRP A 25 -14.94 38.92 -18.30
N LYS A 26 -14.19 39.77 -17.59
CA LYS A 26 -12.81 40.11 -17.91
C LYS A 26 -11.92 39.93 -16.69
N ARG A 27 -10.93 39.04 -16.80
CA ARG A 27 -9.94 38.81 -15.73
C ARG A 27 -9.15 40.11 -15.49
N THR A 28 -8.96 40.46 -14.23
CA THR A 28 -8.22 41.67 -13.82
C THR A 28 -7.28 41.33 -12.67
N GLY A 29 -6.21 42.12 -12.49
CA GLY A 29 -5.52 42.21 -11.21
C GLY A 29 -6.21 43.22 -10.31
N LEU A 30 -6.07 43.08 -8.99
CA LEU A 30 -6.31 44.20 -8.08
C LEU A 30 -5.19 45.23 -8.22
N THR A 31 -5.53 46.52 -8.16
CA THR A 31 -4.57 47.64 -8.22
C THR A 31 -3.66 47.69 -7.00
N ASP A 32 -4.08 47.17 -5.85
CA ASP A 32 -3.25 46.99 -4.66
C ASP A 32 -2.85 45.51 -4.50
N ARG A 33 -1.54 45.24 -4.41
CA ARG A 33 -1.02 43.89 -4.16
C ARG A 33 -1.34 43.39 -2.76
N LYS A 34 -1.60 44.25 -1.78
CA LYS A 34 -1.95 43.85 -0.39
C LYS A 34 -3.35 43.26 -0.27
N GLU A 35 -4.24 43.52 -1.23
CA GLU A 35 -5.61 42.98 -1.24
C GLU A 35 -5.73 41.65 -2.01
N GLN A 36 -4.67 41.21 -2.69
CA GLN A 36 -4.65 39.93 -3.41
C GLN A 36 -4.38 38.76 -2.46
N LYS A 37 -5.36 37.87 -2.31
CA LYS A 37 -5.22 36.65 -1.50
C LYS A 37 -4.69 35.48 -2.34
N PRO A 38 -3.74 34.67 -1.83
CA PRO A 38 -3.29 33.46 -2.52
C PRO A 38 -4.45 32.50 -2.83
N GLY A 39 -4.52 31.99 -4.06
CA GLY A 39 -5.58 31.07 -4.50
C GLY A 39 -6.88 31.75 -4.98
N TYR A 40 -6.90 33.08 -5.08
CA TYR A 40 -8.04 33.85 -5.56
C TYR A 40 -7.82 34.31 -7.00
N GLN A 41 -8.90 34.38 -7.76
CA GLN A 41 -8.95 34.99 -9.08
C GLN A 41 -9.86 36.21 -9.06
N TYR A 42 -9.50 37.25 -9.81
CA TYR A 42 -10.25 38.50 -9.82
C TYR A 42 -10.76 38.84 -11.21
N TYR A 43 -12.00 39.33 -11.26
CA TYR A 43 -12.70 39.61 -12.51
C TYR A 43 -13.49 40.91 -12.43
N THR A 44 -13.73 41.49 -13.60
CA THR A 44 -14.77 42.50 -13.82
C THR A 44 -15.93 41.87 -14.60
N LEU A 45 -17.15 42.32 -14.34
CA LEU A 45 -18.38 41.85 -15.00
C LEU A 45 -19.08 43.03 -15.69
N ASP A 46 -19.36 42.88 -16.99
CA ASP A 46 -20.33 43.71 -17.68
C ASP A 46 -21.75 43.27 -17.26
N LYS A 47 -22.32 44.01 -16.31
CA LYS A 47 -23.64 43.70 -15.73
C LYS A 47 -24.76 43.73 -16.78
N LYS A 48 -24.67 44.62 -17.77
CA LYS A 48 -25.72 44.75 -18.79
C LYS A 48 -25.69 43.54 -19.71
N ALA A 49 -24.51 43.18 -20.21
CA ALA A 49 -24.34 42.00 -21.04
C ALA A 49 -24.70 40.70 -20.27
N PHE A 50 -24.40 40.62 -18.97
CA PHE A 50 -24.81 39.48 -18.15
C PHE A 50 -26.33 39.40 -17.95
N ASP A 51 -27.00 40.51 -17.64
CA ASP A 51 -28.46 40.54 -17.49
C ASP A 51 -29.17 40.18 -18.80
N GLU A 52 -28.66 40.67 -19.94
CA GLU A 52 -29.13 40.27 -21.26
C GLU A 52 -28.95 38.76 -21.48
N ALA A 53 -27.79 38.20 -21.15
CA ALA A 53 -27.53 36.76 -21.27
C ALA A 53 -28.47 35.89 -20.40
N LEU A 54 -28.90 36.38 -19.23
CA LEU A 54 -29.88 35.68 -18.38
C LEU A 54 -31.29 35.63 -19.01
N ASN A 55 -31.59 36.52 -19.94
CA ASN A 55 -32.90 36.61 -20.60
C ASN A 55 -32.92 35.98 -22.01
N VAL A 56 -31.75 35.71 -22.60
CA VAL A 56 -31.64 35.06 -23.92
C VAL A 56 -31.82 33.54 -23.77
N THR A 57 -32.87 33.00 -24.40
CA THR A 57 -33.07 31.54 -24.53
C THR A 57 -32.53 31.07 -25.87
N LYS A 58 -31.65 30.06 -25.86
CA LYS A 58 -31.23 29.37 -27.10
C LYS A 58 -32.19 28.22 -27.36
N SER A 59 -32.63 28.10 -28.61
CA SER A 59 -33.39 26.94 -29.10
C SER A 59 -32.42 25.89 -29.62
N LEU A 60 -32.37 24.74 -28.96
CA LEU A 60 -31.73 23.53 -29.46
C LEU A 60 -32.78 22.42 -29.30
N ALA A 61 -33.27 21.87 -30.41
CA ALA A 61 -34.17 20.71 -30.46
C ALA A 61 -35.34 20.75 -29.44
N ASP A 62 -36.25 21.70 -29.62
CA ASP A 62 -37.53 21.82 -28.89
C ASP A 62 -37.48 22.17 -27.38
N LYS A 63 -36.30 22.46 -26.78
CA LYS A 63 -36.20 22.99 -25.40
C LYS A 63 -35.60 24.41 -25.38
N LYS A 64 -36.29 25.34 -24.69
CA LYS A 64 -35.78 26.69 -24.39
C LYS A 64 -34.82 26.59 -23.20
N GLU A 65 -33.52 26.78 -23.43
CA GLU A 65 -32.51 26.74 -22.37
C GLU A 65 -31.77 28.08 -22.26
N VAL A 66 -31.47 28.50 -21.03
CA VAL A 66 -30.61 29.66 -20.76
C VAL A 66 -29.21 29.15 -20.45
N LEU A 67 -28.23 29.63 -21.21
CA LEU A 67 -26.82 29.28 -21.05
C LEU A 67 -26.04 30.50 -20.58
N ILE A 68 -25.33 30.36 -19.47
CA ILE A 68 -24.42 31.38 -18.97
C ILE A 68 -23.01 30.84 -18.85
N GLN A 69 -22.04 31.71 -19.09
CA GLN A 69 -20.63 31.48 -18.82
C GLN A 69 -20.24 32.07 -17.47
N ILE A 70 -19.50 31.30 -16.67
CA ILE A 70 -19.04 31.67 -15.32
C ILE A 70 -17.56 31.27 -15.16
N PRO A 71 -16.69 32.14 -14.62
CA PRO A 71 -15.30 31.77 -14.33
C PRO A 71 -15.21 30.79 -13.16
N ASP A 72 -14.35 29.78 -13.29
CA ASP A 72 -13.99 28.88 -12.21
C ASP A 72 -12.79 29.41 -11.39
N CYS A 73 -12.47 28.73 -10.29
CA CYS A 73 -11.36 29.11 -9.40
C CYS A 73 -9.96 28.86 -10.00
N ASN A 74 -9.86 28.15 -11.12
CA ASN A 74 -8.61 27.92 -11.86
C ASN A 74 -8.39 28.97 -12.96
N GLY A 75 -9.38 29.81 -13.24
CA GLY A 75 -9.32 30.84 -14.27
C GLY A 75 -9.94 30.44 -15.61
N ASN A 76 -10.59 29.29 -15.70
CA ASN A 76 -11.27 28.82 -16.90
C ASN A 76 -12.73 29.29 -16.92
N MET A 77 -13.28 29.42 -18.12
CA MET A 77 -14.70 29.75 -18.29
C MET A 77 -15.54 28.48 -18.46
N GLU A 78 -16.52 28.29 -17.58
CA GLU A 78 -17.43 27.16 -17.56
C GLU A 78 -18.82 27.57 -18.06
N ASN A 79 -19.45 26.74 -18.90
CA ASN A 79 -20.77 27.00 -19.45
C ASN A 79 -21.82 26.22 -18.65
N TYR A 80 -22.71 26.94 -17.96
CA TYR A 80 -23.80 26.38 -17.20
C TYR A 80 -25.13 26.51 -17.93
N ARG A 81 -25.89 25.42 -17.95
CA ARG A 81 -27.33 25.46 -18.18
C ARG A 81 -28.01 25.83 -16.87
N ILE A 82 -28.84 26.86 -16.89
CA ILE A 82 -29.46 27.41 -15.70
C ILE A 82 -30.98 27.47 -15.78
N GLU A 83 -31.60 27.45 -14.61
CA GLU A 83 -33.03 27.64 -14.42
C GLU A 83 -33.31 28.52 -13.19
N ARG A 84 -34.52 29.08 -13.15
CA ARG A 84 -35.01 29.84 -11.98
C ARG A 84 -35.20 28.88 -10.82
N THR A 85 -34.67 29.24 -9.65
CA THR A 85 -35.02 28.58 -8.38
C THR A 85 -35.73 29.59 -7.50
N GLN A 86 -36.67 29.14 -6.69
CA GLN A 86 -37.51 30.02 -5.87
C GLN A 86 -37.06 30.04 -4.41
N VAL A 87 -36.11 30.93 -4.09
CA VAL A 87 -35.69 31.18 -2.70
C VAL A 87 -36.61 32.16 -2.00
N LEU A 88 -37.10 33.17 -2.70
CA LEU A 88 -38.15 34.06 -2.19
C LEU A 88 -39.52 33.39 -2.38
N SER A 89 -40.43 33.54 -1.42
CA SER A 89 -41.84 33.17 -1.63
C SER A 89 -42.41 33.91 -2.85
N GLU A 90 -43.49 33.38 -3.43
CA GLU A 90 -44.06 33.94 -4.66
C GLU A 90 -44.43 35.43 -4.51
N SER A 91 -45.04 35.80 -3.38
CA SER A 91 -45.39 37.19 -3.07
C SER A 91 -44.16 38.09 -2.96
N LEU A 92 -43.08 37.62 -2.33
CA LEU A 92 -41.84 38.38 -2.20
C LEU A 92 -41.08 38.49 -3.53
N SER A 93 -41.10 37.45 -4.36
CA SER A 93 -40.47 37.49 -5.68
C SER A 93 -41.13 38.52 -6.61
N LYS A 94 -42.45 38.71 -6.49
CA LYS A 94 -43.20 39.76 -7.21
C LYS A 94 -42.93 41.16 -6.64
N LYS A 95 -42.64 41.27 -5.34
CA LYS A 95 -42.32 42.54 -4.67
C LYS A 95 -40.88 43.01 -4.94
N TYR A 96 -39.92 42.09 -4.95
CA TYR A 96 -38.49 42.35 -5.11
C TYR A 96 -37.97 41.77 -6.42
N THR A 97 -38.47 42.34 -7.53
CA THR A 97 -38.21 41.84 -8.90
C THR A 97 -36.76 41.95 -9.35
N ASP A 98 -35.96 42.79 -8.67
CA ASP A 98 -34.54 42.97 -8.92
C ASP A 98 -33.70 41.82 -8.34
N ILE A 99 -34.21 41.08 -7.35
CA ILE A 99 -33.51 39.94 -6.73
C ILE A 99 -33.97 38.62 -7.37
N LYS A 100 -33.01 37.92 -7.96
CA LYS A 100 -33.23 36.84 -8.90
C LYS A 100 -32.34 35.65 -8.55
N THR A 101 -32.92 34.49 -8.22
CA THR A 101 -32.15 33.29 -7.86
C THR A 101 -32.19 32.23 -8.94
N TYR A 102 -31.06 31.55 -9.13
CA TYR A 102 -30.88 30.52 -10.15
C TYR A 102 -30.10 29.33 -9.60
N VAL A 103 -30.26 28.21 -10.30
CA VAL A 103 -29.52 26.96 -10.13
C VAL A 103 -29.18 26.41 -11.51
N GLY A 104 -28.11 25.63 -11.62
CA GLY A 104 -27.71 25.04 -12.88
C GLY A 104 -26.59 24.02 -12.76
N PHE A 105 -26.22 23.48 -13.91
CA PHE A 105 -25.17 22.47 -14.06
C PHE A 105 -24.33 22.71 -15.31
N SER A 106 -23.07 22.29 -15.29
CA SER A 106 -22.19 22.46 -16.44
C SER A 106 -22.66 21.62 -17.61
N THR A 107 -22.59 22.21 -18.80
CA THR A 107 -22.87 21.55 -20.08
C THR A 107 -21.82 20.52 -20.47
N LYS A 108 -20.60 20.60 -19.90
CA LYS A 108 -19.49 19.67 -20.15
C LYS A 108 -19.39 18.58 -19.10
N ASN A 109 -19.53 18.96 -17.83
CA ASN A 109 -19.48 18.03 -16.71
C ASN A 109 -20.71 18.25 -15.81
N PRO A 110 -21.79 17.48 -15.97
CA PRO A 110 -23.00 17.65 -15.16
C PRO A 110 -22.77 17.54 -13.65
N SER A 111 -21.69 16.91 -13.17
CA SER A 111 -21.36 16.88 -11.74
C SER A 111 -20.96 18.24 -11.17
N LYS A 112 -20.64 19.22 -12.02
CA LYS A 112 -20.42 20.62 -11.61
C LYS A 112 -21.76 21.34 -11.55
N THR A 113 -22.15 21.75 -10.35
CA THR A 113 -23.39 22.48 -10.07
C THR A 113 -23.10 23.93 -9.69
N ILE A 114 -24.07 24.81 -9.91
CA ILE A 114 -24.01 26.22 -9.50
C ILE A 114 -25.36 26.63 -8.91
N ARG A 115 -25.33 27.45 -7.85
CA ARG A 115 -26.45 28.28 -7.41
C ARG A 115 -25.97 29.71 -7.30
N PHE A 116 -26.78 30.66 -7.74
CA PHE A 116 -26.41 32.07 -7.63
C PHE A 116 -27.61 32.98 -7.47
N THR A 117 -27.33 34.13 -6.85
CA THR A 117 -28.25 35.25 -6.68
C THR A 117 -27.74 36.40 -7.52
N TRP A 118 -28.61 36.93 -8.38
CA TRP A 118 -28.40 38.13 -9.20
C TRP A 118 -29.27 39.25 -8.65
N SER A 119 -28.68 40.42 -8.41
CA SER A 119 -29.40 41.59 -7.92
C SER A 119 -28.82 42.89 -8.45
N SER A 120 -29.45 44.02 -8.11
CA SER A 120 -28.90 45.36 -8.33
C SER A 120 -27.47 45.52 -7.78
N PHE A 121 -27.10 44.76 -6.74
CA PHE A 121 -25.78 44.76 -6.10
C PHE A 121 -24.79 43.75 -6.67
N GLY A 122 -25.15 43.03 -7.75
CA GLY A 122 -24.27 42.09 -8.44
C GLY A 122 -24.62 40.61 -8.23
N LEU A 123 -23.64 39.75 -8.54
CA LEU A 123 -23.71 38.30 -8.55
C LEU A 123 -23.05 37.68 -7.30
N ASN A 124 -23.76 36.84 -6.57
CA ASN A 124 -23.14 35.96 -5.57
C ASN A 124 -23.43 34.51 -5.92
N ALA A 125 -22.39 33.69 -6.07
CA ALA A 125 -22.52 32.30 -6.50
C ALA A 125 -21.80 31.32 -5.57
N ILE A 126 -22.32 30.10 -5.51
CA ILE A 126 -21.69 28.90 -4.98
C ILE A 126 -21.66 27.85 -6.10
N MET A 127 -20.49 27.26 -6.31
CA MET A 127 -20.25 26.22 -7.29
C MET A 127 -19.77 24.97 -6.56
N GLY A 128 -20.32 23.81 -6.91
CA GLY A 128 -19.99 22.54 -6.27
C GLY A 128 -19.59 21.49 -7.28
N GLU A 129 -18.49 20.77 -7.01
CA GLU A 129 -18.02 19.62 -7.78
C GLU A 129 -17.51 18.56 -6.81
N ASN A 130 -18.14 17.38 -6.76
CA ASN A 130 -17.76 16.29 -5.84
C ASN A 130 -17.55 16.76 -4.38
N PHE A 131 -18.49 17.57 -3.86
CA PHE A 131 -18.43 18.20 -2.51
C PHE A 131 -17.29 19.20 -2.26
N GLU A 132 -16.49 19.51 -3.27
CA GLU A 132 -15.61 20.69 -3.24
C GLU A 132 -16.41 21.94 -3.63
N LEU A 133 -16.34 22.98 -2.78
CA LEU A 133 -17.04 24.24 -3.00
C LEU A 133 -16.10 25.35 -3.48
N SER A 134 -16.59 26.14 -4.42
CA SER A 134 -16.00 27.40 -4.86
C SER A 134 -17.04 28.50 -4.89
N PHE A 135 -16.61 29.75 -4.77
CA PHE A 135 -17.49 30.90 -4.58
C PHE A 135 -17.14 32.02 -5.53
N ILE A 136 -18.17 32.81 -5.88
CA ILE A 136 -18.02 34.12 -6.54
C ILE A 136 -18.72 35.15 -5.65
N GLU A 137 -17.99 36.22 -5.35
CA GLU A 137 -18.46 37.30 -4.47
C GLU A 137 -18.08 38.66 -5.04
N SER A 138 -19.02 39.60 -4.97
CA SER A 138 -18.73 41.00 -5.27
C SER A 138 -17.76 41.58 -4.23
N ILE A 139 -16.76 42.33 -4.69
CA ILE A 139 -15.82 43.04 -3.83
C ILE A 139 -16.02 44.57 -3.87
N ASP A 140 -16.92 45.05 -4.73
CA ASP A 140 -17.34 46.44 -4.80
C ASP A 140 -18.85 46.59 -4.55
N ASP A 141 -19.28 47.83 -4.36
CA ASP A 141 -20.67 48.18 -4.09
C ASP A 141 -21.53 48.16 -5.35
N GLU A 142 -20.91 48.45 -6.48
CA GLU A 142 -21.54 48.52 -7.79
C GLU A 142 -21.84 47.13 -8.37
N GLY A 143 -21.25 46.06 -7.83
CA GLY A 143 -21.42 44.71 -8.32
C GLY A 143 -20.71 44.49 -9.66
N THR A 144 -19.55 45.12 -9.86
CA THR A 144 -18.79 45.05 -11.11
C THR A 144 -17.46 44.34 -10.96
N LYS A 145 -16.94 44.20 -9.73
CA LYS A 145 -15.67 43.55 -9.43
C LYS A 145 -15.91 42.33 -8.55
N TYR A 146 -15.25 41.23 -8.88
CA TYR A 146 -15.49 39.93 -8.26
C TYR A 146 -14.21 39.24 -7.86
N LYS A 147 -14.28 38.51 -6.75
CA LYS A 147 -13.33 37.47 -6.38
C LYS A 147 -13.94 36.09 -6.63
N VAL A 148 -13.12 35.17 -7.12
CA VAL A 148 -13.46 33.76 -7.35
C VAL A 148 -12.44 32.92 -6.61
N TYR A 149 -12.89 32.02 -5.74
CA TYR A 149 -11.98 31.27 -4.87
C TYR A 149 -12.55 29.90 -4.51
N ARG A 150 -11.66 28.97 -4.16
CA ARG A 150 -12.03 27.68 -3.59
C ARG A 150 -12.12 27.83 -2.06
N ARG A 151 -13.10 27.19 -1.43
CA ARG A 151 -13.31 27.25 0.02
C ARG A 151 -12.06 26.89 0.85
N LYS A 152 -11.29 25.91 0.39
CA LYS A 152 -10.03 25.50 1.03
C LYS A 152 -8.98 26.62 1.09
N SER A 153 -9.07 27.61 0.20
CA SER A 153 -8.17 28.76 0.14
C SER A 153 -8.66 29.97 0.94
N SER A 154 -9.93 30.00 1.38
CA SER A 154 -10.46 31.15 2.10
C SER A 154 -10.06 31.22 3.57
N GLU A 155 -10.26 32.39 4.18
CA GLU A 155 -9.98 32.62 5.60
C GLU A 155 -10.86 31.74 6.51
N SER A 156 -10.33 31.32 7.65
CA SER A 156 -11.10 30.70 8.75
C SER A 156 -11.08 31.62 9.97
N GLN A 157 -12.14 31.57 10.78
CA GLN A 157 -12.22 32.30 12.04
C GLN A 157 -12.69 31.36 13.16
N TYR A 158 -12.31 31.67 14.40
CA TYR A 158 -12.85 31.02 15.58
C TYR A 158 -14.34 31.35 15.72
N PHE A 159 -15.18 30.34 16.00
CA PHE A 159 -16.60 30.50 16.33
C PHE A 159 -16.98 29.53 17.44
N ASP A 160 -17.91 29.89 18.30
CA ASP A 160 -18.38 29.03 19.39
C ASP A 160 -19.89 28.83 19.27
N CYS A 161 -20.36 27.58 19.19
CA CYS A 161 -21.78 27.27 19.21
C CYS A 161 -22.16 26.80 20.61
N LYS A 162 -23.21 27.39 21.18
CA LYS A 162 -23.68 27.08 22.53
C LYS A 162 -25.06 26.44 22.41
N THR A 163 -25.20 25.12 22.32
CA THR A 163 -26.50 24.42 22.31
C THR A 163 -26.89 23.85 23.71
N MET A 164 -28.19 23.79 24.05
CA MET A 164 -28.73 23.15 25.28
C MET A 164 -28.77 21.62 25.09
N GLU A 165 -27.63 21.00 24.80
CA GLU A 165 -27.58 19.56 24.55
C GLU A 165 -27.84 18.75 25.83
N GLU A 166 -27.47 19.29 27.00
CA GLU A 166 -27.53 18.58 28.29
C GLU A 166 -28.94 18.22 28.78
N VAL A 167 -30.00 18.93 28.34
CA VAL A 167 -31.37 18.77 28.86
C VAL A 167 -32.26 17.89 27.96
N GLU A 168 -32.10 17.93 26.64
CA GLU A 168 -32.94 17.16 25.70
C GLU A 168 -32.39 15.74 25.41
N ALA A 169 -31.08 15.50 25.57
CA ALA A 169 -30.45 14.18 25.39
C ALA A 169 -31.01 13.07 26.31
N ARG A 170 -31.72 13.44 27.39
CA ARG A 170 -32.33 12.49 28.34
C ARG A 170 -33.64 11.83 27.84
N LYS A 171 -34.21 12.25 26.70
CA LYS A 171 -35.54 11.80 26.25
C LYS A 171 -35.59 10.95 24.97
N GLY A 172 -34.49 10.78 24.23
CA GLY A 172 -34.47 10.05 22.95
C GLY A 172 -34.06 8.58 23.07
N ASN A 173 -34.78 7.69 22.38
CA ASN A 173 -34.47 6.25 22.33
C ASN A 173 -33.17 6.03 21.52
N LYS A 174 -32.17 5.39 22.15
CA LYS A 174 -30.74 5.40 21.77
C LYS A 174 -30.32 4.36 20.72
N THR A 175 -31.20 3.96 19.80
CA THR A 175 -30.91 2.84 18.89
C THR A 175 -30.25 3.31 17.59
N ARG A 176 -29.02 2.86 17.35
CA ARG A 176 -28.33 2.99 16.06
C ARG A 176 -29.05 2.12 15.03
N LYS A 177 -29.49 2.69 13.90
CA LYS A 177 -30.04 1.91 12.79
C LYS A 177 -28.92 1.40 11.89
N ALA A 178 -28.93 0.09 11.63
CA ALA A 178 -27.96 -0.56 10.75
C ALA A 178 -28.15 -0.21 9.26
N THR A 179 -29.32 0.30 8.86
CA THR A 179 -29.61 0.71 7.49
C THR A 179 -30.58 1.87 7.50
N TYR A 180 -30.40 2.79 6.57
CA TYR A 180 -31.24 3.97 6.42
C TYR A 180 -31.25 4.47 4.98
N GLN A 181 -32.37 5.07 4.59
CA GLN A 181 -32.51 5.82 3.36
C GLN A 181 -33.36 7.08 3.59
N THR A 182 -33.01 8.15 2.87
CA THR A 182 -33.88 9.32 2.71
C THR A 182 -35.18 8.92 1.99
N ASP A 183 -36.17 9.80 1.93
CA ASP A 183 -37.33 9.56 1.07
C ASP A 183 -37.11 10.22 -0.29
N ASN A 184 -37.76 9.71 -1.33
CA ASN A 184 -37.74 10.33 -2.65
C ASN A 184 -38.69 11.55 -2.73
N ARG A 185 -38.44 12.56 -1.89
CA ARG A 185 -39.26 13.78 -1.78
C ARG A 185 -38.37 14.99 -1.54
N VAL A 186 -38.69 16.07 -2.25
CA VAL A 186 -38.15 17.40 -1.99
C VAL A 186 -39.02 18.08 -0.95
N ARG A 187 -38.41 18.56 0.15
CA ARG A 187 -39.10 19.28 1.23
C ARG A 187 -38.70 20.75 1.23
N THR A 188 -39.70 21.62 1.15
CA THR A 188 -39.52 23.07 1.22
C THR A 188 -40.06 23.59 2.54
N PHE A 189 -39.17 24.13 3.38
CA PHE A 189 -39.53 24.80 4.64
C PHE A 189 -39.52 26.31 4.46
N ARG A 190 -40.54 26.98 4.96
CA ARG A 190 -40.63 28.44 4.98
C ARG A 190 -39.76 29.00 6.10
N ILE A 191 -38.77 29.79 5.75
CA ILE A 191 -37.85 30.40 6.71
C ILE A 191 -38.10 31.91 6.84
N ALA A 192 -38.20 32.40 8.07
CA ALA A 192 -38.26 33.82 8.39
C ALA A 192 -36.91 34.27 8.97
N ILE A 193 -36.26 35.22 8.30
CA ILE A 193 -34.96 35.77 8.69
C ILE A 193 -35.12 37.22 9.15
N ALA A 194 -34.80 37.48 10.41
CA ALA A 194 -34.62 38.83 10.95
C ALA A 194 -33.14 39.20 10.98
N THR A 195 -32.81 40.50 11.03
CA THR A 195 -31.43 40.97 11.15
C THR A 195 -31.31 42.05 12.22
N THR A 196 -30.22 42.06 12.99
CA THR A 196 -29.95 43.20 13.88
C THR A 196 -29.54 44.44 13.07
N HIS A 197 -29.64 45.62 13.68
CA HIS A 197 -29.24 46.86 12.99
C HIS A 197 -27.78 46.86 12.58
N GLN A 198 -26.88 46.25 13.36
CA GLN A 198 -25.46 46.15 13.00
C GLN A 198 -25.23 45.31 11.74
N TYR A 199 -26.06 44.29 11.49
CA TYR A 199 -25.99 43.51 10.26
C TYR A 199 -26.44 44.37 9.07
N THR A 200 -27.59 45.04 9.20
CA THR A 200 -28.13 45.90 8.15
C THR A 200 -27.18 47.05 7.80
N GLN A 201 -26.58 47.68 8.82
CA GLN A 201 -25.60 48.75 8.65
C GLN A 201 -24.31 48.28 7.99
N TYR A 202 -23.82 47.07 8.32
CA TYR A 202 -22.65 46.50 7.65
C TYR A 202 -22.88 46.34 6.14
N PHE A 203 -24.07 45.89 5.76
CA PHE A 203 -24.47 45.83 4.35
C PHE A 203 -25.00 47.16 3.80
N ARG A 204 -24.79 48.29 4.50
CA ARG A 204 -25.11 49.65 4.03
C ARG A 204 -26.60 49.88 3.72
N GLY A 205 -27.49 49.22 4.48
CA GLY A 205 -28.93 49.44 4.43
C GLY A 205 -29.75 48.19 4.02
N LYS A 206 -31.07 48.28 4.20
CA LYS A 206 -32.01 47.16 4.02
C LYS A 206 -31.96 46.48 2.67
N ASP A 207 -31.76 47.23 1.59
CA ASP A 207 -31.84 46.67 0.24
C ASP A 207 -30.74 45.65 -0.02
N ARG A 208 -29.49 46.02 0.30
CA ARG A 208 -28.34 45.15 0.14
C ARG A 208 -28.27 44.08 1.22
N ALA A 209 -28.66 44.41 2.46
CA ALA A 209 -28.79 43.41 3.53
C ALA A 209 -29.79 42.31 3.15
N PHE A 210 -30.94 42.67 2.56
CA PHE A 210 -31.93 41.70 2.11
C PHE A 210 -31.44 40.87 0.92
N ALA A 211 -30.77 41.48 -0.06
CA ALA A 211 -30.14 40.74 -1.15
C ALA A 211 -29.09 39.74 -0.64
N GLN A 212 -28.33 40.12 0.40
CA GLN A 212 -27.39 39.22 1.05
C GLN A 212 -28.09 38.07 1.78
N VAL A 213 -29.17 38.34 2.52
CA VAL A 213 -29.99 37.29 3.16
C VAL A 213 -30.46 36.25 2.13
N VAL A 214 -30.95 36.71 0.97
CA VAL A 214 -31.36 35.82 -0.13
C VAL A 214 -30.18 35.02 -0.68
N SER A 215 -29.01 35.65 -0.86
CA SER A 215 -27.78 34.97 -1.28
C SER A 215 -27.36 33.87 -0.30
N THR A 216 -27.32 34.20 0.99
CA THR A 216 -26.94 33.28 2.06
C THR A 216 -27.88 32.07 2.10
N ILE A 217 -29.20 32.25 2.08
CA ILE A 217 -30.14 31.11 2.04
C ILE A 217 -30.04 30.31 0.74
N ASN A 218 -29.78 30.95 -0.40
CA ASN A 218 -29.57 30.22 -1.65
C ASN A 218 -28.32 29.32 -1.60
N ARG A 219 -27.28 29.74 -0.86
CA ARG A 219 -26.08 28.94 -0.60
C ARG A 219 -26.33 27.82 0.41
N VAL A 220 -27.08 28.06 1.47
CA VAL A 220 -27.53 27.01 2.39
C VAL A 220 -28.33 25.93 1.64
N ASN A 221 -29.18 26.32 0.69
CA ASN A 221 -29.92 25.38 -0.15
C ASN A 221 -29.01 24.50 -1.03
N GLN A 222 -27.81 24.95 -1.39
CA GLN A 222 -26.82 24.10 -2.06
C GLN A 222 -26.35 22.95 -1.16
N VAL A 223 -26.19 23.22 0.13
CA VAL A 223 -25.67 22.26 1.12
C VAL A 223 -26.77 21.26 1.51
N TYR A 224 -27.93 21.76 1.94
CA TYR A 224 -29.07 20.91 2.36
C TYR A 224 -29.65 20.11 1.20
N GLY A 225 -29.72 20.70 0.00
CA GLY A 225 -30.21 20.03 -1.19
C GLY A 225 -29.31 18.88 -1.65
N ALA A 226 -28.02 18.87 -1.29
CA ALA A 226 -27.07 17.87 -1.80
C ALA A 226 -27.24 16.48 -1.16
N GLN A 227 -27.66 16.41 0.12
CA GLN A 227 -27.78 15.15 0.86
C GLN A 227 -29.20 14.85 1.37
N LEU A 228 -29.99 15.88 1.66
CA LEU A 228 -31.22 15.74 2.44
C LEU A 228 -32.48 15.93 1.60
N SER A 229 -32.36 16.43 0.37
CA SER A 229 -33.50 16.92 -0.41
C SER A 229 -34.36 17.96 0.32
N ILE A 230 -33.69 18.85 1.05
CA ILE A 230 -34.30 19.95 1.80
C ILE A 230 -33.91 21.30 1.18
N GLN A 231 -34.88 22.20 1.05
CA GLN A 231 -34.65 23.60 0.71
C GLN A 231 -35.47 24.54 1.62
N PHE A 232 -34.99 25.77 1.71
CA PHE A 232 -35.59 26.85 2.48
C PHE A 232 -36.09 27.96 1.56
N GLN A 233 -37.32 28.40 1.79
CA GLN A 233 -37.96 29.50 1.10
C GLN A 233 -38.21 30.66 2.07
N ILE A 234 -37.62 31.82 1.79
CA ILE A 234 -37.77 33.03 2.60
C ILE A 234 -39.21 33.54 2.49
N VAL A 235 -39.83 33.77 3.65
CA VAL A 235 -41.18 34.33 3.79
C VAL A 235 -41.22 35.68 4.51
N SER A 236 -40.08 36.12 5.07
CA SER A 236 -39.94 37.45 5.66
C SER A 236 -39.45 38.49 4.67
N ASP A 237 -39.81 39.76 4.91
CA ASP A 237 -39.41 40.88 4.07
C ASP A 237 -38.58 41.93 4.83
N LYS A 238 -38.22 43.04 4.17
CA LYS A 238 -37.38 44.11 4.72
C LYS A 238 -37.96 44.77 5.99
N SER A 239 -39.22 44.52 6.37
CA SER A 239 -39.83 45.08 7.58
C SER A 239 -39.29 44.49 8.89
N ILE A 240 -38.55 43.37 8.82
CA ILE A 240 -37.89 42.73 9.97
C ILE A 240 -36.36 42.77 9.90
N LEU A 241 -35.84 43.60 8.99
CA LEU A 241 -34.46 44.09 9.04
C LEU A 241 -34.54 45.42 9.80
N PHE A 242 -33.68 45.61 10.81
CA PHE A 242 -33.66 46.86 11.60
C PHE A 242 -32.53 47.77 11.10
N ASP A 243 -32.74 49.08 11.02
CA ASP A 243 -31.73 50.03 10.47
C ASP A 243 -30.98 50.79 11.55
N SER A 244 -31.61 51.00 12.71
CA SER A 244 -31.07 51.77 13.80
C SER A 244 -31.13 50.98 15.11
N GLU A 245 -30.34 51.41 16.07
CA GLU A 245 -30.45 50.86 17.42
C GLU A 245 -31.80 51.21 18.08
N ALA A 246 -32.48 52.27 17.64
CA ALA A 246 -33.76 52.66 18.26
C ALA A 246 -34.88 51.65 17.97
N ASP A 247 -34.96 51.15 16.74
CA ASP A 247 -36.00 50.23 16.25
C ASP A 247 -35.65 48.75 16.36
N ASP A 248 -34.40 48.41 16.73
CA ASP A 248 -33.94 47.04 16.88
C ASP A 248 -34.42 46.38 18.20
N PRO A 249 -35.30 45.37 18.16
CA PRO A 249 -35.76 44.66 19.35
C PRO A 249 -34.65 43.82 20.02
N PHE A 250 -33.53 43.61 19.34
CA PHE A 250 -32.42 42.75 19.78
C PHE A 250 -31.26 43.52 20.42
N LYS A 251 -31.37 44.85 20.55
CA LYS A 251 -30.26 45.72 21.03
C LYS A 251 -29.76 45.43 22.44
N ASN A 252 -30.67 45.03 23.34
CA ASN A 252 -30.38 44.79 24.76
C ASN A 252 -30.26 43.30 25.10
N ILE A 253 -30.18 42.43 24.10
CA ILE A 253 -30.08 40.99 24.34
C ILE A 253 -28.67 40.65 24.83
N ASN A 254 -28.60 39.93 25.94
CA ASN A 254 -27.39 39.23 26.33
C ASN A 254 -27.35 37.86 25.63
N TYR A 255 -26.63 37.80 24.52
CA TYR A 255 -26.50 36.58 23.70
C TYR A 255 -25.77 35.43 24.40
N ASP A 256 -25.02 35.70 25.48
CA ASP A 256 -24.44 34.63 26.31
C ASP A 256 -25.50 33.93 27.18
N ASN A 257 -26.68 34.53 27.41
CA ASN A 257 -27.78 33.96 28.19
C ASN A 257 -29.01 33.68 27.32
N TRP A 258 -28.78 33.15 26.11
CA TRP A 258 -29.82 32.98 25.09
C TRP A 258 -30.99 32.07 25.53
N TYR A 259 -30.73 31.08 26.38
CA TYR A 259 -31.71 30.09 26.88
C TYR A 259 -32.74 30.63 27.87
N SER A 260 -32.57 31.87 28.32
CA SER A 260 -33.55 32.56 29.15
C SER A 260 -34.64 33.22 28.28
N SER A 261 -35.34 34.23 28.80
CA SER A 261 -36.38 34.98 28.06
C SER A 261 -35.90 35.64 26.75
N GLU A 262 -34.59 35.69 26.51
CA GLU A 262 -33.92 36.35 25.38
C GLU A 262 -34.25 35.70 24.03
N SER A 263 -34.16 34.37 23.90
CA SER A 263 -34.53 33.67 22.66
C SER A 263 -35.99 33.90 22.26
N GLY A 264 -36.88 34.13 23.24
CA GLY A 264 -38.28 34.46 23.01
C GLY A 264 -38.50 35.83 22.34
N VAL A 265 -37.50 36.74 22.36
CA VAL A 265 -37.60 38.04 21.67
C VAL A 265 -37.71 37.84 20.16
N LEU A 266 -36.88 36.95 19.59
CA LEU A 266 -36.97 36.60 18.17
C LEU A 266 -38.30 35.95 17.85
N GLN A 267 -38.72 34.95 18.63
CA GLN A 267 -39.99 34.25 18.43
C GLN A 267 -41.16 35.24 18.38
N ARG A 268 -41.27 36.15 19.37
CA ARG A 268 -42.33 37.18 19.40
C ARG A 268 -42.24 38.16 18.23
N THR A 269 -41.03 38.55 17.85
CA THR A 269 -40.81 39.49 16.72
C THR A 269 -41.29 38.87 15.40
N LEU A 270 -40.91 37.61 15.15
CA LEU A 270 -41.34 36.87 13.95
C LEU A 270 -42.84 36.60 13.96
N ASP A 271 -43.40 36.16 15.09
CA ASP A 271 -44.84 35.94 15.24
C ASP A 271 -45.65 37.22 14.98
N ALA A 272 -45.18 38.37 15.46
CA ALA A 272 -45.87 39.66 15.29
C ALA A 272 -45.76 40.21 13.86
N LYS A 273 -44.64 39.99 13.17
CA LYS A 273 -44.36 40.61 11.87
C LYS A 273 -44.66 39.71 10.67
N VAL A 274 -44.42 38.41 10.80
CA VAL A 274 -44.65 37.41 9.74
C VAL A 274 -45.93 36.62 10.02
N GLY A 275 -46.26 36.37 11.29
CA GLY A 275 -47.37 35.52 11.69
C GLY A 275 -46.92 34.07 11.88
N SER A 276 -47.18 33.49 13.06
CA SER A 276 -46.67 32.16 13.41
C SER A 276 -47.02 31.06 12.39
N ALA A 277 -48.21 31.11 11.78
CA ALA A 277 -48.62 30.12 10.78
C ALA A 277 -47.88 30.25 9.42
N ASN A 278 -47.22 31.38 9.18
CA ASN A 278 -46.66 31.73 7.87
C ASN A 278 -45.19 31.34 7.70
N TYR A 279 -44.54 30.85 8.75
CA TYR A 279 -43.18 30.34 8.69
C TYR A 279 -43.03 29.03 9.47
N ASP A 280 -42.05 28.24 9.08
CA ASP A 280 -41.75 26.91 9.61
C ASP A 280 -40.49 26.93 10.47
N LEU A 281 -39.59 27.85 10.15
CA LEU A 281 -38.31 28.08 10.82
C LEU A 281 -38.05 29.58 10.91
N GLY A 282 -37.56 30.05 12.05
CA GLY A 282 -37.21 31.45 12.29
C GLY A 282 -35.76 31.56 12.74
N HIS A 283 -35.05 32.57 12.23
CA HIS A 283 -33.62 32.75 12.51
C HIS A 283 -33.22 34.23 12.51
N LEU A 284 -32.24 34.58 13.33
CA LEU A 284 -31.67 35.92 13.44
C LEU A 284 -30.25 35.97 12.87
N PHE A 285 -29.97 36.90 11.95
CA PHE A 285 -28.61 37.21 11.54
C PHE A 285 -28.08 38.40 12.33
N HIS A 286 -26.93 38.20 12.96
CA HIS A 286 -26.33 39.16 13.86
C HIS A 286 -24.88 39.48 13.47
N ASN A 287 -24.45 40.72 13.75
CA ASN A 287 -23.10 41.21 13.47
C ASN A 287 -22.43 41.76 14.75
N LYS A 288 -22.03 40.87 15.69
CA LYS A 288 -21.27 41.28 16.89
C LYS A 288 -20.56 40.13 17.59
N ASN A 289 -21.29 39.05 17.88
CA ASN A 289 -20.78 37.88 18.60
C ASN A 289 -20.17 36.88 17.62
N LEU A 290 -19.29 36.00 18.10
CA LEU A 290 -18.72 34.93 17.28
C LEU A 290 -19.47 33.63 17.56
N GLY A 291 -20.08 33.05 16.52
CA GLY A 291 -20.78 31.77 16.59
C GLY A 291 -22.30 31.89 16.56
N GLY A 292 -23.00 30.93 17.17
CA GLY A 292 -24.44 30.80 17.04
C GLY A 292 -25.08 30.01 18.17
N ASN A 293 -26.41 29.99 18.13
CA ASN A 293 -27.22 29.21 19.05
C ASN A 293 -28.59 28.96 18.43
N ALA A 294 -28.96 27.70 18.25
CA ALA A 294 -30.26 27.31 17.72
C ALA A 294 -31.45 27.53 18.68
N GLY A 295 -31.19 27.64 19.99
CA GLY A 295 -32.18 27.74 21.06
C GLY A 295 -32.97 26.45 21.31
N CYS A 296 -32.87 25.47 20.42
CA CYS A 296 -33.56 24.19 20.47
C CYS A 296 -32.99 23.21 19.43
N ILE A 297 -33.21 21.91 19.65
CA ILE A 297 -32.89 20.86 18.68
C ILE A 297 -34.20 20.30 18.11
N GLY A 298 -34.31 20.24 16.79
CA GLY A 298 -35.46 19.67 16.08
C GLY A 298 -36.76 20.46 16.19
N CYS A 299 -36.69 21.74 16.56
CA CYS A 299 -37.83 22.64 16.78
C CYS A 299 -38.46 23.23 15.52
N VAL A 300 -38.01 22.84 14.32
CA VAL A 300 -38.70 23.16 13.07
C VAL A 300 -40.19 22.79 13.17
N CYS A 301 -41.05 23.69 12.68
CA CYS A 301 -42.51 23.65 12.80
C CYS A 301 -43.10 23.78 14.22
N GLU A 302 -42.31 23.86 15.30
CA GLU A 302 -42.84 23.95 16.67
C GLU A 302 -43.30 25.37 17.01
N THR A 303 -44.60 25.57 17.13
CA THR A 303 -45.18 26.85 17.57
C THR A 303 -44.58 27.29 18.91
N GLY A 304 -44.11 28.54 18.98
CA GLY A 304 -43.48 29.10 20.18
C GLY A 304 -42.01 28.75 20.38
N ARG A 305 -41.42 27.86 19.57
CA ARG A 305 -39.99 27.48 19.64
C ARG A 305 -39.25 27.57 18.30
N LYS A 306 -39.94 27.53 17.17
CA LYS A 306 -39.31 27.49 15.84
C LYS A 306 -38.53 28.75 15.43
N GLY A 307 -38.66 29.85 16.17
CA GLY A 307 -38.02 31.13 15.93
C GLY A 307 -37.10 31.58 17.07
N THR A 308 -36.27 30.68 17.58
CA THR A 308 -35.36 30.94 18.72
C THR A 308 -33.88 30.87 18.35
N ALA A 309 -33.51 30.85 17.06
CA ALA A 309 -32.12 30.65 16.65
C ALA A 309 -31.44 31.93 16.17
N PHE A 310 -30.12 32.04 16.37
CA PHE A 310 -29.31 33.07 15.75
C PHE A 310 -27.96 32.55 15.25
N SER A 311 -27.44 33.22 14.22
CA SER A 311 -26.09 33.06 13.69
C SER A 311 -25.40 34.42 13.69
N SER A 312 -24.16 34.47 14.19
CA SER A 312 -23.43 35.71 14.40
C SER A 312 -21.95 35.58 14.05
N ILE A 313 -21.43 36.59 13.37
CA ILE A 313 -19.98 36.83 13.29
C ILE A 313 -19.66 38.31 13.45
N ARG A 314 -18.37 38.63 13.54
CA ARG A 314 -17.88 40.01 13.40
C ARG A 314 -17.52 40.26 11.95
N PHE A 315 -18.49 40.71 11.16
CA PHE A 315 -18.28 41.00 9.76
C PHE A 315 -17.24 42.12 9.59
N ARG A 316 -16.24 41.89 8.75
CA ARG A 316 -15.16 42.84 8.42
C ARG A 316 -15.05 43.03 6.91
N SER A 317 -14.47 44.15 6.48
CA SER A 317 -14.24 44.38 5.05
C SER A 317 -13.37 43.26 4.45
N GLY A 318 -13.71 42.78 3.26
CA GLY A 318 -12.96 41.74 2.55
C GLY A 318 -13.09 40.31 3.09
N MET A 319 -13.96 40.08 4.08
CA MET A 319 -14.28 38.75 4.59
C MET A 319 -14.98 37.91 3.53
N ASP A 320 -14.77 36.60 3.59
CA ASP A 320 -15.40 35.62 2.70
C ASP A 320 -16.68 35.11 3.36
N MET A 321 -17.82 35.21 2.66
CA MET A 321 -19.13 34.88 3.26
C MET A 321 -19.33 33.37 3.44
N ASP A 322 -18.52 32.53 2.80
CA ASP A 322 -18.59 31.07 2.94
C ASP A 322 -18.46 30.59 4.39
N PHE A 323 -17.70 31.31 5.22
CA PHE A 323 -17.59 31.00 6.64
C PHE A 323 -18.94 31.17 7.35
N PHE A 324 -19.62 32.29 7.14
CA PHE A 324 -20.95 32.51 7.73
C PHE A 324 -21.98 31.51 7.18
N ASP A 325 -22.00 31.32 5.86
CA ASP A 325 -23.04 30.55 5.18
C ASP A 325 -22.92 29.04 5.47
N VAL A 326 -21.69 28.49 5.51
CA VAL A 326 -21.43 27.05 5.60
C VAL A 326 -21.03 26.63 7.02
N ASP A 327 -20.12 27.32 7.69
CA ASP A 327 -19.62 26.88 9.00
C ASP A 327 -20.61 27.16 10.13
N ILE A 328 -21.30 28.30 10.08
CA ILE A 328 -22.16 28.75 11.18
C ILE A 328 -23.63 28.54 10.84
N LEU A 329 -24.15 29.19 9.80
CA LEU A 329 -25.58 29.16 9.55
C LEU A 329 -26.09 27.75 9.22
N SER A 330 -25.36 26.99 8.41
CA SER A 330 -25.74 25.60 8.10
C SER A 330 -25.63 24.70 9.34
N HIS A 331 -24.76 25.01 10.30
CA HIS A 331 -24.65 24.31 11.57
C HIS A 331 -25.87 24.59 12.47
N GLU A 332 -26.21 25.87 12.67
CA GLU A 332 -27.35 26.25 13.53
C GLU A 332 -28.70 25.80 12.96
N ILE A 333 -28.89 25.90 11.64
CA ILE A 333 -30.08 25.31 10.99
C ILE A 333 -30.06 23.79 11.18
N GLY A 334 -28.88 23.15 11.22
CA GLY A 334 -28.73 21.72 11.48
C GLY A 334 -29.37 21.32 12.80
N HIS A 335 -29.08 22.06 13.87
CA HIS A 335 -29.74 21.89 15.17
C HIS A 335 -31.24 22.13 15.11
N GLN A 336 -31.71 23.25 14.55
CA GLN A 336 -33.15 23.51 14.46
C GLN A 336 -33.90 22.41 13.67
N MET A 337 -33.20 21.77 12.73
CA MET A 337 -33.68 20.65 11.93
C MET A 337 -33.51 19.28 12.61
N GLY A 338 -32.78 19.17 13.72
CA GLY A 338 -32.73 17.97 14.57
C GLY A 338 -31.36 17.36 14.78
N ALA A 339 -30.30 17.87 14.16
CA ALA A 339 -28.95 17.34 14.35
C ALA A 339 -28.38 17.69 15.72
N TYR A 340 -27.56 16.77 16.24
CA TYR A 340 -26.68 16.99 17.38
C TYR A 340 -25.24 17.16 16.89
N HIS A 341 -24.37 17.64 17.77
CA HIS A 341 -22.94 17.68 17.47
C HIS A 341 -22.35 16.29 17.20
N THR A 342 -21.42 16.25 16.24
CA THR A 342 -20.70 15.03 15.85
C THR A 342 -19.31 14.92 16.42
N PHE A 343 -18.75 16.02 16.93
CA PHE A 343 -17.42 16.03 17.53
C PHE A 343 -17.35 15.17 18.80
N SER A 344 -16.13 14.80 19.19
CA SER A 344 -15.88 14.05 20.42
C SER A 344 -14.92 14.76 21.36
N TYR A 345 -14.51 16.01 21.15
CA TYR A 345 -13.56 16.68 22.08
C TYR A 345 -14.18 16.99 23.45
N GLU A 346 -15.48 17.34 23.48
CA GLU A 346 -16.30 17.55 24.68
C GLU A 346 -17.35 16.42 24.81
N TYR A 347 -17.95 16.19 25.98
CA TYR A 347 -18.88 15.07 26.21
C TYR A 347 -20.30 15.58 26.43
N GLU A 348 -21.21 15.25 25.51
CA GLU A 348 -22.59 15.78 25.49
C GLU A 348 -23.64 14.67 25.67
N ASN A 349 -23.22 13.40 25.68
CA ASN A 349 -24.09 12.24 25.93
C ASN A 349 -25.29 12.12 24.95
N THR A 350 -25.13 12.62 23.72
CA THR A 350 -26.18 12.61 22.67
C THR A 350 -26.22 11.33 21.85
N SER A 351 -25.18 10.48 21.96
CA SER A 351 -24.88 9.34 21.08
C SER A 351 -24.54 9.70 19.62
N SER A 352 -24.52 11.01 19.28
CA SER A 352 -24.16 11.51 17.95
C SER A 352 -22.70 11.94 17.83
N GLN A 353 -21.95 11.93 18.92
CA GLN A 353 -20.51 12.26 18.99
C GLN A 353 -19.62 11.18 18.36
N VAL A 354 -19.67 11.06 17.03
CA VAL A 354 -19.13 9.94 16.22
C VAL A 354 -17.92 10.33 15.35
N GLU A 355 -17.40 11.54 15.49
CA GLU A 355 -16.16 11.99 14.86
C GLU A 355 -15.08 12.25 15.92
N PRO A 356 -13.80 11.98 15.64
CA PRO A 356 -12.72 12.31 16.56
C PRO A 356 -12.50 13.82 16.66
N GLY A 357 -11.94 14.26 17.78
CA GLY A 357 -11.51 15.63 18.03
C GLY A 357 -12.66 16.61 17.86
N SER A 358 -12.37 17.72 17.20
CA SER A 358 -13.35 18.73 16.78
C SER A 358 -14.34 18.24 15.72
N GLY A 359 -14.17 17.04 15.14
CA GLY A 359 -14.91 16.65 13.95
C GLY A 359 -14.51 17.43 12.69
N SER A 360 -15.08 17.00 11.56
CA SER A 360 -14.77 17.48 10.21
C SER A 360 -16.00 17.92 9.40
N THR A 361 -17.18 17.42 9.75
CA THR A 361 -18.45 17.71 9.04
C THR A 361 -19.19 18.91 9.62
N ILE A 362 -20.29 19.35 8.99
CA ILE A 362 -21.08 20.55 9.36
C ILE A 362 -21.42 20.62 10.84
N MET A 363 -21.73 19.48 11.47
CA MET A 363 -22.09 19.43 12.91
C MET A 363 -20.89 19.20 13.84
N GLY A 364 -19.67 19.29 13.31
CA GLY A 364 -18.43 19.39 14.08
C GLY A 364 -17.98 20.84 14.24
N TYR A 365 -16.92 21.05 15.00
CA TYR A 365 -16.26 22.33 15.31
C TYR A 365 -14.89 22.47 14.65
N ALA A 366 -14.77 22.01 13.40
CA ALA A 366 -13.54 22.11 12.63
C ALA A 366 -13.05 23.57 12.57
N GLY A 367 -11.79 23.80 12.93
CA GLY A 367 -11.15 25.11 12.90
C GLY A 367 -11.17 25.86 14.23
N VAL A 368 -11.89 25.37 15.24
CA VAL A 368 -12.18 26.14 16.46
C VAL A 368 -11.42 25.63 17.68
N ILE A 369 -11.23 24.32 17.81
CA ILE A 369 -10.73 23.71 19.06
C ILE A 369 -9.22 23.54 19.02
N GLU A 370 -8.47 24.32 19.79
CA GLU A 370 -6.99 24.36 19.73
C GLU A 370 -6.32 22.97 19.77
N ASN A 371 -6.46 22.24 20.89
CA ASN A 371 -5.72 20.99 21.14
C ASN A 371 -6.34 19.74 20.50
N HIS A 372 -7.52 19.87 19.89
CA HIS A 372 -8.26 18.74 19.30
C HIS A 372 -8.72 19.02 17.88
N ASN A 373 -8.11 20.00 17.20
CA ASN A 373 -8.54 20.40 15.87
C ASN A 373 -8.20 19.34 14.82
N VAL A 374 -9.22 18.76 14.19
CA VAL A 374 -9.02 17.81 13.09
C VAL A 374 -8.53 18.53 11.83
N GLN A 375 -9.09 19.70 11.54
CA GLN A 375 -8.79 20.50 10.36
C GLN A 375 -9.18 21.96 10.55
N LYS A 376 -8.75 22.84 9.66
CA LYS A 376 -8.98 24.29 9.79
C LYS A 376 -10.41 24.77 9.49
N LYS A 377 -11.20 23.99 8.75
CA LYS A 377 -12.51 24.39 8.22
C LYS A 377 -13.41 23.20 8.04
N THR A 378 -14.71 23.38 8.22
CA THR A 378 -15.67 22.31 8.02
C THR A 378 -15.80 21.93 6.55
N ASP A 379 -15.81 20.62 6.29
CA ASP A 379 -16.20 20.08 5.01
C ASP A 379 -17.73 20.23 4.84
N ALA A 380 -18.17 20.73 3.68
CA ALA A 380 -19.53 21.20 3.47
C ALA A 380 -20.54 20.08 3.19
N TYR A 381 -20.59 19.09 4.07
CA TYR A 381 -21.54 17.99 4.06
C TYR A 381 -21.85 17.54 5.49
N PHE A 382 -22.97 16.84 5.66
CA PHE A 382 -23.43 16.26 6.91
C PHE A 382 -22.92 14.82 7.04
N HIS A 383 -22.47 14.47 8.24
CA HIS A 383 -22.20 13.08 8.61
C HIS A 383 -23.46 12.22 8.50
N HIS A 384 -23.36 10.91 8.24
CA HIS A 384 -24.52 10.01 8.12
C HIS A 384 -25.45 10.06 9.35
N ARG A 385 -24.87 10.30 10.54
CA ARG A 385 -25.61 10.48 11.79
C ARG A 385 -26.47 11.76 11.75
N SER A 386 -25.91 12.89 11.33
CA SER A 386 -26.64 14.14 11.20
C SER A 386 -27.72 14.05 10.11
N VAL A 387 -27.44 13.33 9.00
CA VAL A 387 -28.44 13.02 7.97
C VAL A 387 -29.61 12.25 8.57
N TYR A 388 -29.33 11.20 9.36
CA TYR A 388 -30.37 10.45 10.06
C TYR A 388 -31.18 11.34 10.99
N ASP A 389 -30.53 12.12 11.85
CA ASP A 389 -31.15 12.96 12.87
C ASP A 389 -32.10 14.00 12.27
N ILE A 390 -31.61 14.78 11.28
CA ILE A 390 -32.39 15.79 10.58
C ILE A 390 -33.61 15.16 9.92
N MET A 391 -33.43 14.04 9.25
CA MET A 391 -34.50 13.41 8.50
C MET A 391 -35.53 12.71 9.41
N GLN A 392 -35.15 12.23 10.59
CA GLN A 392 -36.14 11.75 11.57
C GLN A 392 -37.10 12.86 11.97
N VAL A 393 -36.59 14.06 12.22
CA VAL A 393 -37.44 15.22 12.52
C VAL A 393 -38.25 15.60 11.29
N ALA A 394 -37.60 15.83 10.14
CA ALA A 394 -38.26 16.30 8.93
C ALA A 394 -39.41 15.38 8.46
N LYS A 395 -39.26 14.05 8.55
CA LYS A 395 -40.30 13.08 8.19
C LYS A 395 -41.50 13.11 9.15
N ASN A 396 -41.29 13.49 10.40
CA ASN A 396 -42.33 13.57 11.43
C ASN A 396 -43.02 14.94 11.50
N ARG A 397 -42.65 15.89 10.63
CA ARG A 397 -43.28 17.20 10.55
C ARG A 397 -44.13 17.33 9.29
N THR A 398 -45.21 18.10 9.40
CA THR A 398 -46.18 18.31 8.30
C THR A 398 -46.17 19.73 7.73
N CYS A 399 -45.33 20.63 8.25
CA CYS A 399 -45.36 22.04 7.84
C CYS A 399 -44.63 22.31 6.51
N ALA A 400 -43.75 21.41 6.07
CA ALA A 400 -43.06 21.53 4.79
C ALA A 400 -44.01 21.30 3.61
N THR A 401 -43.80 22.06 2.54
CA THR A 401 -44.37 21.71 1.24
C THR A 401 -43.52 20.60 0.62
N GLU A 402 -44.17 19.49 0.24
CA GLU A 402 -43.50 18.34 -0.35
C GLU A 402 -43.78 18.24 -1.85
N ALA A 403 -42.73 17.96 -2.63
CA ALA A 403 -42.84 17.62 -4.04
C ALA A 403 -42.22 16.23 -4.28
N SER A 404 -42.83 15.46 -5.18
CA SER A 404 -42.24 14.18 -5.61
C SER A 404 -40.97 14.46 -6.40
N SER A 405 -39.92 13.68 -6.16
CA SER A 405 -38.69 13.73 -6.96
C SER A 405 -38.67 12.59 -7.97
N SER A 406 -38.16 12.87 -9.17
CA SER A 406 -37.94 11.87 -10.22
C SER A 406 -36.59 11.15 -10.09
N ASN A 407 -35.90 11.34 -8.96
CA ASN A 407 -34.60 10.76 -8.66
C ASN A 407 -34.78 9.50 -7.81
N LYS A 408 -34.48 8.31 -8.35
CA LYS A 408 -34.61 7.06 -7.60
C LYS A 408 -33.38 6.81 -6.76
N LEU A 409 -33.60 6.57 -5.46
CA LEU A 409 -32.51 6.34 -4.52
C LEU A 409 -31.66 5.10 -4.90
N PRO A 410 -30.35 5.13 -4.61
CA PRO A 410 -29.43 4.05 -4.93
C PRO A 410 -29.65 2.84 -4.01
N GLU A 411 -29.29 1.66 -4.51
CA GLU A 411 -29.32 0.42 -3.75
C GLU A 411 -27.90 -0.03 -3.41
N ILE A 412 -27.60 -0.11 -2.12
CA ILE A 412 -26.33 -0.64 -1.63
C ILE A 412 -26.37 -2.17 -1.68
N ASP A 413 -25.33 -2.79 -2.24
CA ASP A 413 -25.20 -4.24 -2.27
C ASP A 413 -25.10 -4.85 -0.86
N ASN A 414 -25.04 -6.17 -0.77
CA ASN A 414 -24.80 -6.82 0.52
C ASN A 414 -23.37 -6.54 1.01
N LEU A 415 -23.27 -5.90 2.18
CA LEU A 415 -22.00 -5.65 2.85
C LEU A 415 -21.76 -6.71 3.91
N ARG A 416 -20.50 -7.17 4.01
CA ARG A 416 -20.08 -8.17 4.99
C ARG A 416 -19.42 -7.48 6.20
N SER A 417 -19.64 -8.03 7.39
CA SER A 417 -18.87 -7.68 8.61
C SER A 417 -17.61 -8.55 8.70
N TYR A 418 -16.54 -8.02 9.28
CA TYR A 418 -15.23 -8.66 9.30
C TYR A 418 -14.65 -8.72 10.71
N THR A 419 -13.89 -9.77 11.01
CA THR A 419 -12.98 -9.82 12.15
C THR A 419 -11.55 -9.61 11.63
N ILE A 420 -10.83 -8.63 12.17
CA ILE A 420 -9.48 -8.25 11.74
C ILE A 420 -8.48 -8.33 12.89
N PRO A 421 -7.18 -8.56 12.61
CA PRO A 421 -6.14 -8.50 13.64
C PRO A 421 -5.94 -7.08 14.17
N GLN A 422 -5.55 -6.95 15.45
CA GLN A 422 -5.16 -5.65 15.99
C GLN A 422 -3.85 -5.14 15.36
N GLY A 423 -3.60 -3.83 15.46
CA GLY A 423 -2.39 -3.19 14.98
C GLY A 423 -2.19 -3.26 13.46
N THR A 424 -3.23 -3.60 12.70
CA THR A 424 -3.13 -3.92 11.27
C THR A 424 -3.99 -2.99 10.43
N ALA A 425 -3.47 -2.55 9.28
CA ALA A 425 -4.21 -1.70 8.34
C ALA A 425 -5.30 -2.49 7.60
N TYR A 426 -6.33 -1.80 7.11
CA TYR A 426 -7.41 -2.47 6.39
C TYR A 426 -8.10 -1.63 5.30
N LEU A 427 -8.59 -2.39 4.33
CA LEU A 427 -9.42 -2.14 3.15
C LEU A 427 -10.94 -2.05 3.35
N LEU A 428 -11.57 -0.90 3.60
CA LEU A 428 -13.04 -0.82 3.48
C LEU A 428 -13.46 -0.70 2.01
N GLU A 429 -14.33 -1.60 1.54
CA GLU A 429 -14.82 -1.63 0.16
C GLU A 429 -16.33 -1.92 0.15
N GLY A 430 -17.07 -1.18 -0.67
CA GLY A 430 -18.50 -1.39 -0.89
C GLY A 430 -18.87 -1.10 -2.34
N SER A 431 -20.11 -1.42 -2.69
CA SER A 431 -20.69 -1.14 -4.00
C SER A 431 -22.17 -0.82 -3.88
N ALA A 432 -22.66 -0.06 -4.85
CA ALA A 432 -24.06 0.31 -4.96
C ALA A 432 -24.41 0.52 -6.42
N THR A 433 -25.68 0.31 -6.76
CA THR A 433 -26.24 0.57 -8.08
C THR A 433 -27.25 1.71 -8.00
N ASP A 434 -27.38 2.44 -9.11
CA ASP A 434 -28.36 3.51 -9.24
C ASP A 434 -29.41 3.13 -10.29
N PRO A 435 -30.71 3.09 -9.96
CA PRO A 435 -31.76 2.72 -10.91
C PRO A 435 -31.95 3.71 -12.08
N ASP A 436 -31.48 4.95 -11.94
CA ASP A 436 -31.56 5.98 -12.98
C ASP A 436 -30.24 6.10 -13.79
N GLY A 437 -29.19 5.36 -13.40
CA GLY A 437 -27.87 5.39 -14.02
C GLY A 437 -27.02 6.60 -13.63
N ASP A 438 -27.39 7.29 -12.54
CA ASP A 438 -26.70 8.46 -12.05
C ASP A 438 -25.32 8.10 -11.46
N LYS A 439 -24.38 9.06 -11.55
CA LYS A 439 -23.04 8.88 -10.98
C LYS A 439 -23.10 9.07 -9.46
N LEU A 440 -22.83 7.99 -8.74
CA LEU A 440 -22.85 7.97 -7.28
C LEU A 440 -21.55 8.51 -6.65
N LEU A 441 -21.70 9.03 -5.44
CA LEU A 441 -20.60 9.39 -4.55
C LEU A 441 -20.69 8.55 -3.27
N TYR A 442 -19.53 8.24 -2.70
CA TYR A 442 -19.38 7.28 -1.61
C TYR A 442 -18.52 7.86 -0.50
N THR A 443 -18.83 7.51 0.74
CA THR A 443 -17.93 7.69 1.88
C THR A 443 -18.15 6.57 2.91
N TRP A 444 -17.08 6.25 3.64
CA TRP A 444 -17.10 5.33 4.76
C TRP A 444 -16.90 6.15 6.03
N GLU A 445 -17.83 6.07 6.99
CA GLU A 445 -17.79 6.88 8.21
C GLU A 445 -17.93 6.01 9.45
N GLN A 446 -17.32 6.40 10.56
CA GLN A 446 -17.51 5.69 11.82
C GLN A 446 -18.81 6.10 12.51
N SER A 447 -19.49 5.14 13.11
CA SER A 447 -20.72 5.35 13.88
C SER A 447 -20.50 5.16 15.39
N ASP A 448 -19.24 5.09 15.82
CA ASP A 448 -18.87 4.85 17.21
C ASP A 448 -18.85 6.14 18.02
N SER A 449 -19.89 6.34 18.82
CA SER A 449 -19.96 7.48 19.72
C SER A 449 -18.92 7.42 20.85
N ARG A 450 -18.43 8.59 21.29
CA ARG A 450 -17.45 8.78 22.37
C ARG A 450 -17.69 7.94 23.63
N GLY A 451 -18.93 7.82 24.11
CA GLY A 451 -19.31 6.90 25.19
C GLY A 451 -18.77 7.17 26.61
N SER A 452 -17.79 8.07 26.82
CA SER A 452 -17.24 8.43 28.13
C SER A 452 -16.85 9.90 28.26
N ALA A 453 -16.83 10.41 29.49
CA ALA A 453 -16.40 11.78 29.79
C ALA A 453 -14.90 12.03 29.58
N ASP A 454 -14.05 11.00 29.57
CA ASP A 454 -12.63 11.16 29.24
C ASP A 454 -12.43 11.07 27.72
N TYR A 455 -11.75 12.07 27.13
CA TYR A 455 -11.39 12.07 25.71
C TYR A 455 -9.92 11.73 25.51
N SER A 456 -9.65 10.77 24.63
CA SER A 456 -8.33 10.60 24.04
C SER A 456 -8.46 9.90 22.69
N PHE A 457 -7.83 10.48 21.68
CA PHE A 457 -7.61 9.80 20.41
C PHE A 457 -6.36 8.93 20.54
N SER A 458 -6.52 7.61 20.49
CA SER A 458 -5.43 6.66 20.74
C SER A 458 -5.70 5.29 20.10
N PRO A 459 -4.67 4.53 19.71
CA PRO A 459 -4.81 3.13 19.27
C PRO A 459 -5.39 2.20 20.34
N THR A 460 -5.34 2.60 21.62
CA THR A 460 -5.87 1.83 22.75
C THR A 460 -7.28 2.24 23.17
N SER A 461 -7.93 3.12 22.39
CA SER A 461 -9.19 3.74 22.79
C SER A 461 -10.36 2.76 22.78
N LYS A 462 -11.04 2.64 23.94
CA LYS A 462 -12.14 1.68 24.15
C LYS A 462 -13.49 2.16 23.62
N ASN A 463 -13.63 3.47 23.39
CA ASN A 463 -14.86 4.10 22.90
C ASN A 463 -14.54 5.17 21.84
N GLY A 464 -15.57 5.75 21.20
CA GLY A 464 -15.40 6.81 20.20
C GLY A 464 -14.79 6.36 18.88
N ALA A 465 -14.72 7.31 17.95
CA ALA A 465 -14.16 7.12 16.63
C ALA A 465 -12.63 7.21 16.61
N ILE A 466 -12.01 6.35 15.82
CA ILE A 466 -10.57 6.23 15.54
C ILE A 466 -10.20 6.78 14.15
N ALA A 467 -11.18 7.26 13.38
CA ALA A 467 -10.98 7.81 12.05
C ALA A 467 -11.93 9.00 11.82
N ARG A 468 -11.38 10.11 11.34
CA ARG A 468 -12.17 11.28 10.92
C ARG A 468 -13.13 10.96 9.79
N SER A 469 -14.15 11.79 9.58
CA SER A 469 -14.93 11.70 8.35
C SER A 469 -14.18 12.31 7.16
N LEU A 470 -14.51 11.85 5.94
CA LEU A 470 -13.97 12.34 4.68
C LEU A 470 -15.12 12.68 3.70
N PRO A 471 -15.00 13.77 2.93
CA PRO A 471 -15.99 14.14 1.92
C PRO A 471 -16.32 12.99 0.97
N PRO A 472 -17.60 12.84 0.56
CA PRO A 472 -17.99 11.87 -0.45
C PRO A 472 -17.20 12.01 -1.75
N SER A 473 -16.73 10.89 -2.28
CA SER A 473 -15.89 10.83 -3.49
C SER A 473 -16.43 9.78 -4.47
N THR A 474 -15.84 9.70 -5.66
CA THR A 474 -16.17 8.63 -6.62
C THR A 474 -15.59 7.27 -6.25
N SER A 475 -14.75 7.19 -5.21
CA SER A 475 -14.17 5.94 -4.72
C SER A 475 -15.06 5.32 -3.65
N SER A 476 -15.52 4.09 -3.89
CA SER A 476 -16.21 3.28 -2.87
C SER A 476 -15.26 2.59 -1.88
N LYS A 477 -13.97 2.87 -1.99
CA LYS A 477 -12.87 2.27 -1.24
C LYS A 477 -12.24 3.27 -0.28
N ARG A 478 -11.95 2.84 0.95
CA ARG A 478 -11.24 3.63 1.97
C ARG A 478 -10.24 2.77 2.75
N TYR A 479 -8.98 3.19 2.75
CA TYR A 479 -7.92 2.60 3.59
C TYR A 479 -7.95 3.21 4.99
N ILE A 480 -7.75 2.37 6.02
CA ILE A 480 -7.58 2.81 7.41
C ILE A 480 -6.22 2.34 7.98
N PRO A 481 -5.32 3.28 8.35
CA PRO A 481 -5.38 4.71 8.03
C PRO A 481 -5.19 4.95 6.53
N ARG A 482 -5.19 6.20 6.07
CA ARG A 482 -4.95 6.58 4.66
C ARG A 482 -3.75 5.83 4.08
N LEU A 483 -3.84 5.43 2.81
CA LEU A 483 -2.81 4.62 2.13
C LEU A 483 -1.40 5.21 2.23
N SER A 484 -1.27 6.54 2.12
CA SER A 484 0.00 7.25 2.28
C SER A 484 0.68 6.98 3.63
N ARG A 485 -0.10 6.81 4.71
CA ARG A 485 0.41 6.44 6.03
C ARG A 485 0.75 4.96 6.13
N ILE A 486 -0.05 4.10 5.51
CA ILE A 486 0.23 2.65 5.45
C ILE A 486 1.57 2.41 4.76
N VAL A 487 1.78 3.02 3.59
CA VAL A 487 3.03 2.94 2.82
C VAL A 487 4.21 3.49 3.60
N ALA A 488 4.00 4.53 4.40
CA ALA A 488 5.01 5.10 5.28
C ALA A 488 5.24 4.31 6.60
N GLY A 489 4.55 3.19 6.82
CA GLY A 489 4.63 2.41 8.06
C GLY A 489 4.03 3.09 9.30
N LYS A 490 3.25 4.17 9.13
CA LYS A 490 2.69 4.99 10.22
C LYS A 490 1.23 4.61 10.51
N LEU A 491 1.00 3.42 11.07
CA LEU A 491 -0.36 2.89 11.26
C LEU A 491 -1.15 3.53 12.41
N THR A 492 -0.45 4.07 13.40
CA THR A 492 -1.06 4.58 14.64
C THR A 492 -0.90 6.08 14.81
N GLN A 493 -1.84 6.70 15.52
CA GLN A 493 -1.76 8.09 15.98
C GLN A 493 -2.37 8.24 17.36
N THR A 494 -1.76 9.09 18.19
CA THR A 494 -2.29 9.50 19.50
C THR A 494 -2.36 11.02 19.53
N ASN A 495 -3.54 11.58 19.84
CA ASN A 495 -3.83 13.02 19.91
C ASN A 495 -3.01 13.87 18.91
N PRO A 496 -3.14 13.61 17.61
CA PRO A 496 -2.23 14.19 16.63
C PRO A 496 -2.52 15.70 16.43
N PRO A 497 -1.52 16.49 16.00
CA PRO A 497 -1.68 17.93 15.80
C PRO A 497 -2.61 18.24 14.62
N ILE A 498 -3.09 19.49 14.54
CA ILE A 498 -3.92 20.00 13.44
C ILE A 498 -3.30 19.71 12.07
N GLY A 499 -4.12 19.27 11.12
CA GLY A 499 -3.67 18.94 9.76
C GLY A 499 -3.07 17.53 9.64
N SER A 500 -2.98 16.79 10.73
CA SER A 500 -2.76 15.34 10.68
C SER A 500 -3.96 14.59 10.09
N GLU A 501 -3.78 13.32 9.77
CA GLU A 501 -4.84 12.49 9.18
C GLU A 501 -5.96 12.16 10.17
N TRP A 502 -5.71 12.15 11.49
CA TRP A 502 -6.72 11.78 12.51
C TRP A 502 -7.34 10.40 12.25
N GLU A 503 -6.48 9.45 11.90
CA GLU A 503 -6.83 8.06 11.63
C GLU A 503 -5.79 7.15 12.28
N THR A 504 -6.26 6.14 13.01
CA THR A 504 -5.41 5.12 13.65
C THR A 504 -6.03 3.74 13.52
N VAL A 505 -5.20 2.71 13.46
CA VAL A 505 -5.62 1.33 13.77
C VAL A 505 -5.74 1.16 15.29
N LEU A 506 -6.53 0.18 15.74
CA LEU A 506 -6.61 -0.20 17.16
C LEU A 506 -5.58 -1.27 17.49
N THR A 507 -4.92 -1.14 18.64
CA THR A 507 -4.01 -2.14 19.24
C THR A 507 -4.64 -2.83 20.45
N VAL A 508 -5.96 -2.81 20.53
CA VAL A 508 -6.77 -3.49 21.55
C VAL A 508 -8.02 -4.07 20.87
N GLY A 509 -8.52 -5.18 21.42
CA GLY A 509 -9.73 -5.81 20.92
C GLY A 509 -10.99 -4.97 21.17
N ARG A 510 -11.74 -4.68 20.10
CA ARG A 510 -12.99 -3.89 20.14
C ARG A 510 -13.75 -4.02 18.83
N THR A 511 -15.08 -3.93 18.89
CA THR A 511 -15.92 -3.79 17.68
C THR A 511 -16.04 -2.33 17.24
N LEU A 512 -15.72 -2.07 15.98
CA LEU A 512 -15.93 -0.81 15.29
C LEU A 512 -17.18 -0.89 14.41
N ASN A 513 -17.92 0.21 14.32
CA ASN A 513 -19.10 0.33 13.47
C ASN A 513 -18.80 1.30 12.33
N TRP A 514 -18.88 0.81 11.09
CA TRP A 514 -18.58 1.56 9.89
C TRP A 514 -19.82 1.65 9.00
N SER A 515 -20.22 2.87 8.67
CA SER A 515 -21.33 3.15 7.75
C SER A 515 -20.82 3.48 6.37
N PHE A 516 -21.24 2.69 5.38
CA PHE A 516 -21.06 2.98 3.96
C PHE A 516 -22.21 3.86 3.51
N MET A 517 -21.93 5.15 3.29
CA MET A 517 -22.89 6.14 2.86
C MET A 517 -22.73 6.38 1.35
N VAL A 518 -23.85 6.31 0.64
CA VAL A 518 -23.97 6.49 -0.80
C VAL A 518 -24.89 7.66 -1.08
N LEU A 519 -24.39 8.59 -1.87
CA LEU A 519 -25.09 9.80 -2.26
C LEU A 519 -25.38 9.72 -3.75
N ASP A 520 -26.63 9.98 -4.05
CA ASP A 520 -27.15 10.08 -5.39
C ASP A 520 -27.53 11.54 -5.65
N ARG A 521 -27.00 12.07 -6.75
CA ARG A 521 -27.29 13.41 -7.24
C ARG A 521 -27.54 13.29 -8.73
N LYS A 522 -28.80 13.31 -9.15
CA LYS A 522 -29.18 13.42 -10.56
C LYS A 522 -28.80 14.79 -11.13
N PRO A 523 -27.68 14.92 -11.86
CA PRO A 523 -27.09 16.23 -12.12
C PRO A 523 -27.76 16.98 -13.28
N ALA A 524 -28.51 16.27 -14.13
CA ALA A 524 -29.16 16.81 -15.33
C ALA A 524 -30.51 17.50 -15.05
N THR A 525 -30.99 17.45 -13.81
CA THR A 525 -32.21 18.09 -13.34
C THR A 525 -31.90 18.81 -12.03
N ASN A 526 -32.62 19.89 -11.70
CA ASN A 526 -32.55 20.55 -10.38
C ASN A 526 -33.13 19.68 -9.24
N THR A 527 -33.09 18.37 -9.43
CA THR A 527 -33.48 17.35 -8.48
C THR A 527 -32.43 17.30 -7.38
N MET A 528 -32.91 17.50 -6.17
CA MET A 528 -32.10 17.40 -4.97
C MET A 528 -31.61 15.97 -4.76
N GLY A 529 -30.55 15.81 -3.98
CA GLY A 529 -29.86 14.54 -3.78
C GLY A 529 -30.53 13.63 -2.76
N GLY A 530 -30.25 12.33 -2.87
CA GLY A 530 -30.66 11.29 -1.95
C GLY A 530 -29.46 10.68 -1.22
N THR A 531 -29.70 10.17 -0.01
CA THR A 531 -28.67 9.49 0.78
C THR A 531 -29.19 8.14 1.26
N VAL A 532 -28.39 7.10 1.08
CA VAL A 532 -28.60 5.76 1.62
C VAL A 532 -27.35 5.34 2.37
N TYR A 533 -27.49 4.65 3.51
CA TYR A 533 -26.35 4.04 4.17
C TYR A 533 -26.66 2.66 4.76
N LYS A 534 -25.63 1.81 4.83
CA LYS A 534 -25.61 0.55 5.56
C LYS A 534 -24.40 0.49 6.49
N THR A 535 -24.59 -0.02 7.70
CA THR A 535 -23.55 -0.14 8.72
C THR A 535 -23.08 -1.60 8.83
N ILE A 536 -21.77 -1.80 8.80
CA ILE A 536 -21.11 -3.08 9.10
C ILE A 536 -20.34 -3.00 10.41
N GLN A 537 -19.99 -4.17 10.93
CA GLN A 537 -19.08 -4.30 12.06
C GLN A 537 -17.70 -4.75 11.58
N VAL A 538 -16.67 -4.09 12.11
CA VAL A 538 -15.27 -4.52 12.00
C VAL A 538 -14.81 -4.85 13.41
N VAL A 539 -14.77 -6.14 13.73
CA VAL A 539 -14.36 -6.65 15.03
C VAL A 539 -12.83 -6.76 15.06
N VAL A 540 -12.16 -5.93 15.86
CA VAL A 540 -10.73 -6.05 16.10
C VAL A 540 -10.51 -7.16 17.13
N ASP A 541 -9.81 -8.23 16.73
CA ASP A 541 -9.43 -9.34 17.59
C ASP A 541 -8.15 -8.97 18.36
N GLY A 542 -8.26 -8.81 19.69
CA GLY A 542 -7.13 -8.47 20.54
C GLY A 542 -6.14 -9.62 20.78
N SER A 543 -6.44 -10.83 20.31
CA SER A 543 -5.60 -12.04 20.48
C SER A 543 -4.74 -12.36 19.26
N ALA A 544 -4.95 -11.66 18.14
CA ALA A 544 -4.29 -11.83 16.85
C ALA A 544 -3.75 -10.49 16.33
N GLY A 545 -2.67 -10.53 15.55
CA GLY A 545 -1.98 -9.35 15.03
C GLY A 545 -0.72 -8.94 15.82
N PRO A 546 0.06 -7.98 15.28
CA PRO A 546 -0.15 -7.32 13.99
C PRO A 546 0.22 -8.23 12.81
N PHE A 547 -0.57 -8.17 11.73
CA PHE A 547 -0.19 -8.74 10.44
C PHE A 547 0.70 -7.73 9.71
N GLU A 548 1.94 -8.12 9.44
CA GLU A 548 2.98 -7.21 8.95
C GLU A 548 3.91 -7.90 7.94
N VAL A 549 4.40 -7.14 6.97
CA VAL A 549 5.45 -7.62 6.06
C VAL A 549 6.79 -7.63 6.80
N THR A 550 7.52 -8.75 6.74
CA THR A 550 8.79 -8.93 7.48
C THR A 550 10.02 -8.90 6.57
N SER A 551 9.86 -9.05 5.27
CA SER A 551 10.91 -8.92 4.24
C SER A 551 10.93 -7.53 3.61
N HIS A 552 12.03 -7.19 2.90
CA HIS A 552 12.20 -5.93 2.17
C HIS A 552 11.89 -4.69 3.03
N ARG A 553 12.44 -4.69 4.25
CA ARG A 553 12.36 -3.57 5.19
C ARG A 553 13.29 -2.42 4.77
N GLU A 554 14.44 -2.78 4.23
CA GLU A 554 15.40 -1.87 3.59
C GLU A 554 15.22 -1.84 2.07
N ASN A 555 15.83 -0.85 1.42
CA ASN A 555 15.81 -0.76 -0.04
C ASN A 555 16.46 -1.99 -0.66
N SER A 556 15.91 -2.46 -1.78
CA SER A 556 16.35 -3.71 -2.42
C SER A 556 16.26 -3.63 -3.94
N ASN A 557 17.13 -4.38 -4.61
CA ASN A 557 17.10 -4.56 -6.06
C ASN A 557 16.46 -5.91 -6.37
N TRP A 558 15.49 -5.90 -7.27
CA TRP A 558 14.87 -7.07 -7.86
C TRP A 558 15.17 -7.09 -9.35
N PHE A 559 15.26 -8.29 -9.90
CA PHE A 559 15.49 -8.48 -11.32
C PHE A 559 14.21 -8.90 -12.01
N ALA A 560 13.92 -8.26 -13.15
CA ALA A 560 12.82 -8.61 -14.04
C ALA A 560 12.93 -10.08 -14.49
N GLY A 561 11.81 -10.78 -14.61
CA GLY A 561 11.75 -12.20 -14.99
C GLY A 561 12.09 -13.17 -13.86
N GLN A 562 12.76 -12.72 -12.79
CA GLN A 562 13.15 -13.57 -11.67
C GLN A 562 12.02 -13.75 -10.62
N ASN A 563 12.19 -14.77 -9.78
CA ASN A 563 11.32 -15.01 -8.63
C ASN A 563 11.89 -14.35 -7.36
N GLN A 564 11.02 -13.69 -6.61
CA GLN A 564 11.37 -13.05 -5.33
C GLN A 564 10.65 -13.74 -4.17
N THR A 565 11.38 -13.99 -3.09
CA THR A 565 10.80 -14.55 -1.86
C THR A 565 10.33 -13.41 -0.97
N ILE A 566 9.04 -13.38 -0.67
CA ILE A 566 8.45 -12.43 0.28
C ILE A 566 7.95 -13.17 1.52
N THR A 567 8.11 -12.54 2.67
CA THR A 567 7.70 -13.04 3.99
C THR A 567 6.89 -12.00 4.76
N TRP A 568 5.99 -12.51 5.61
CA TRP A 568 5.13 -11.72 6.50
C TRP A 568 4.82 -12.49 7.79
N ASN A 569 4.49 -11.74 8.84
CA ASN A 569 3.99 -12.31 10.08
C ASN A 569 2.51 -12.64 9.93
N VAL A 570 2.17 -13.94 9.93
CA VAL A 570 0.77 -14.40 9.86
C VAL A 570 -0.04 -13.96 11.08
N ALA A 571 0.59 -13.86 12.25
CA ALA A 571 0.00 -13.32 13.47
C ALA A 571 -1.41 -13.86 13.82
N LYS A 572 -1.61 -15.18 13.69
CA LYS A 572 -2.88 -15.90 13.90
C LYS A 572 -4.05 -15.50 12.98
N THR A 573 -3.81 -14.72 11.93
CA THR A 573 -4.87 -14.29 11.00
C THR A 573 -5.47 -15.44 10.17
N ASN A 574 -4.75 -16.54 10.00
CA ASN A 574 -5.19 -17.72 9.25
C ASN A 574 -6.00 -18.73 10.08
N THR A 575 -6.24 -18.46 11.37
CA THR A 575 -6.95 -19.35 12.30
C THR A 575 -7.94 -18.56 13.17
N GLY A 576 -8.59 -19.21 14.13
CA GLY A 576 -9.48 -18.56 15.09
C GLY A 576 -10.67 -17.85 14.43
N ASN A 577 -11.01 -16.65 14.94
CA ASN A 577 -12.16 -15.87 14.47
C ASN A 577 -11.89 -15.10 13.17
N ILE A 578 -10.62 -14.91 12.79
CA ILE A 578 -10.23 -14.20 11.56
C ILE A 578 -10.24 -15.18 10.38
N ASN A 579 -9.60 -16.34 10.53
CA ASN A 579 -9.60 -17.49 9.60
C ASN A 579 -9.38 -17.15 8.12
N ALA A 580 -8.59 -16.13 7.80
CA ALA A 580 -8.27 -15.75 6.43
C ALA A 580 -7.20 -16.69 5.85
N LYS A 581 -7.64 -17.66 5.05
CA LYS A 581 -6.76 -18.71 4.50
C LYS A 581 -5.89 -18.24 3.35
N LYS A 582 -6.33 -17.22 2.60
CA LYS A 582 -5.66 -16.79 1.38
C LYS A 582 -5.33 -15.31 1.36
N VAL A 583 -4.23 -14.99 0.69
CA VAL A 583 -3.74 -13.63 0.46
C VAL A 583 -3.36 -13.42 -1.01
N SER A 584 -3.43 -12.18 -1.44
CA SER A 584 -2.94 -11.69 -2.73
C SER A 584 -1.78 -10.72 -2.50
N VAL A 585 -0.87 -10.69 -3.48
CA VAL A 585 0.28 -9.77 -3.52
C VAL A 585 0.04 -8.77 -4.64
N LEU A 586 -0.22 -7.53 -4.25
CA LEU A 586 -0.36 -6.41 -5.17
C LEU A 586 0.94 -5.62 -5.25
N PHE A 587 1.22 -5.00 -6.38
CA PHE A 587 2.44 -4.25 -6.62
C PHE A 587 2.15 -2.85 -7.14
N SER A 588 3.01 -1.92 -6.75
CA SER A 588 3.00 -0.51 -7.08
C SER A 588 4.32 -0.15 -7.74
N THR A 589 4.24 0.54 -8.88
CA THR A 589 5.38 1.14 -9.59
C THR A 589 5.53 2.64 -9.31
N ASP A 590 4.61 3.23 -8.53
CA ASP A 590 4.48 4.68 -8.30
C ASP A 590 4.81 5.12 -6.86
N GLY A 591 5.49 4.26 -6.09
CA GLY A 591 5.86 4.55 -4.70
C GLY A 591 4.75 4.27 -3.69
N GLY A 592 3.75 3.47 -4.05
CA GLY A 592 2.60 3.13 -3.19
C GLY A 592 1.45 4.13 -3.26
N ILE A 593 1.42 5.02 -4.26
CA ILE A 593 0.26 5.89 -4.51
C ILE A 593 -0.93 5.03 -4.96
N THR A 594 -0.67 4.04 -5.82
CA THR A 594 -1.64 3.03 -6.24
C THR A 594 -1.02 1.62 -6.24
N PHE A 595 -1.85 0.58 -6.16
CA PHE A 595 -1.44 -0.83 -6.26
C PHE A 595 -2.21 -1.55 -7.39
N PRO A 596 -2.02 -1.16 -8.66
CA PRO A 596 -2.84 -1.65 -9.78
C PRO A 596 -2.41 -3.03 -10.28
N HIS A 597 -1.18 -3.46 -9.98
CA HIS A 597 -0.63 -4.72 -10.49
C HIS A 597 -0.84 -5.83 -9.47
N THR A 598 -1.10 -7.05 -9.95
CA THR A 598 -1.16 -8.24 -9.09
C THR A 598 -0.02 -9.18 -9.46
N LEU A 599 0.86 -9.49 -8.51
CA LEU A 599 1.95 -10.45 -8.69
C LEU A 599 1.47 -11.89 -8.45
N ALA A 600 0.58 -12.07 -7.48
CA ALA A 600 0.00 -13.38 -7.15
C ALA A 600 -1.37 -13.22 -6.47
N LYS A 601 -2.26 -14.20 -6.64
CA LYS A 601 -3.57 -14.28 -5.98
C LYS A 601 -3.78 -15.65 -5.36
N GLY A 602 -4.61 -15.73 -4.32
CA GLY A 602 -5.01 -17.02 -3.75
C GLY A 602 -3.89 -17.79 -3.08
N LEU A 603 -2.81 -17.11 -2.65
CA LEU A 603 -1.69 -17.72 -1.96
C LEU A 603 -2.11 -18.12 -0.55
N GLU A 604 -1.62 -19.26 -0.06
CA GLU A 604 -1.85 -19.66 1.33
C GLU A 604 -1.26 -18.63 2.30
N ASN A 605 -2.06 -18.24 3.31
CA ASN A 605 -1.64 -17.33 4.38
C ASN A 605 -0.71 -18.05 5.37
N SER A 606 0.49 -18.38 4.89
CA SER A 606 1.50 -19.22 5.53
C SER A 606 2.72 -18.45 6.05
N GLY A 607 2.83 -17.16 5.72
CA GLY A 607 3.92 -16.28 6.16
C GLY A 607 5.09 -16.18 5.18
N LYS A 608 5.04 -16.94 4.07
CA LYS A 608 6.03 -16.87 2.99
C LYS A 608 5.41 -17.20 1.64
N ALA A 609 5.92 -16.58 0.58
CA ALA A 609 5.57 -16.92 -0.80
C ALA A 609 6.73 -16.57 -1.74
N ARG A 610 6.82 -17.29 -2.86
CA ARG A 610 7.65 -16.89 -4.01
C ARG A 610 6.74 -16.27 -5.06
N VAL A 611 7.11 -15.09 -5.56
CA VAL A 611 6.38 -14.35 -6.59
C VAL A 611 7.28 -14.10 -7.79
N SER A 612 6.76 -14.31 -9.00
CA SER A 612 7.47 -13.95 -10.23
C SER A 612 7.34 -12.45 -10.49
N ILE A 613 8.42 -11.81 -10.91
CA ILE A 613 8.47 -10.37 -11.22
C ILE A 613 8.34 -10.17 -12.74
N PRO A 614 7.20 -9.68 -13.25
CA PRO A 614 7.04 -9.44 -14.68
C PRO A 614 8.00 -8.38 -15.21
N GLU A 615 8.53 -8.58 -16.41
CA GLU A 615 9.42 -7.64 -17.10
C GLU A 615 8.80 -6.24 -17.29
N SER A 616 7.48 -6.17 -17.37
CA SER A 616 6.75 -4.90 -17.52
C SER A 616 6.74 -4.02 -16.27
N LEU A 617 7.26 -4.48 -15.13
CA LEU A 617 7.18 -3.76 -13.84
C LEU A 617 8.46 -3.01 -13.44
N ARG A 618 9.39 -2.76 -14.37
CA ARG A 618 10.59 -1.94 -14.13
C ARG A 618 10.24 -0.62 -13.43
N THR A 619 10.91 -0.32 -12.32
CA THR A 619 10.65 0.87 -11.50
C THR A 619 11.79 1.09 -10.51
N THR A 620 11.98 2.34 -10.06
CA THR A 620 12.86 2.70 -8.93
C THR A 620 12.08 3.03 -7.66
N LYS A 621 10.75 2.83 -7.68
CA LYS A 621 9.81 3.22 -6.62
C LYS A 621 8.88 2.08 -6.23
N GLY A 622 9.33 0.84 -6.38
CA GLY A 622 8.54 -0.36 -6.14
C GLY A 622 8.07 -0.49 -4.70
N LYS A 623 6.80 -0.87 -4.52
CA LYS A 623 6.19 -1.27 -3.26
C LYS A 623 5.27 -2.47 -3.50
N TYR A 624 5.18 -3.39 -2.56
CA TYR A 624 4.16 -4.45 -2.58
C TYR A 624 3.28 -4.43 -1.34
N MET A 625 2.04 -4.87 -1.54
CA MET A 625 1.01 -5.01 -0.53
C MET A 625 0.55 -6.46 -0.47
N ILE A 626 0.53 -7.03 0.73
CA ILE A 626 -0.13 -8.30 0.99
C ILE A 626 -1.52 -8.00 1.53
N LYS A 627 -2.56 -8.42 0.81
CA LYS A 627 -3.97 -8.21 1.16
C LYS A 627 -4.64 -9.57 1.35
N ALA A 628 -5.44 -9.73 2.40
CA ALA A 628 -6.29 -10.91 2.53
C ALA A 628 -7.36 -10.98 1.43
N ASP A 629 -7.65 -12.18 0.92
CA ASP A 629 -8.62 -12.36 -0.17
C ASP A 629 -10.07 -12.33 0.35
N ASP A 630 -10.34 -13.04 1.45
CA ASP A 630 -11.66 -13.16 2.07
C ASP A 630 -11.85 -12.26 3.30
N ASN A 631 -10.93 -11.32 3.52
CA ASN A 631 -10.92 -10.38 4.63
C ASN A 631 -10.38 -9.01 4.17
N ILE A 632 -10.46 -8.00 5.03
CA ILE A 632 -10.12 -6.61 4.66
C ILE A 632 -8.74 -6.17 5.14
N PHE A 633 -8.04 -6.94 5.96
CA PHE A 633 -6.73 -6.55 6.47
C PHE A 633 -5.62 -6.66 5.41
N LEU A 634 -4.60 -5.83 5.56
CA LEU A 634 -3.46 -5.74 4.63
C LEU A 634 -2.20 -5.21 5.31
N ALA A 635 -1.05 -5.43 4.66
CA ALA A 635 0.24 -4.85 5.05
C ALA A 635 1.08 -4.49 3.81
N VAL A 636 1.95 -3.49 3.94
CA VAL A 636 2.83 -2.99 2.87
C VAL A 636 4.28 -3.06 3.34
N ASN A 637 5.22 -3.33 2.43
CA ASN A 637 6.64 -3.38 2.74
C ASN A 637 7.26 -1.99 3.00
N SER A 638 8.25 -1.91 3.88
CA SER A 638 8.86 -0.63 4.31
C SER A 638 9.92 -0.09 3.35
N GLY A 639 10.74 -0.96 2.75
CA GLY A 639 11.82 -0.57 1.82
C GLY A 639 11.31 -0.23 0.43
N VAL A 640 12.06 0.54 -0.34
CA VAL A 640 11.78 0.77 -1.76
C VAL A 640 12.42 -0.34 -2.58
N ILE A 641 11.69 -0.85 -3.57
CA ILE A 641 12.18 -1.89 -4.48
C ILE A 641 12.52 -1.24 -5.82
N THR A 642 13.74 -1.49 -6.29
CA THR A 642 14.15 -1.16 -7.66
C THR A 642 14.08 -2.42 -8.49
N ILE A 643 13.21 -2.46 -9.50
CA ILE A 643 13.17 -3.53 -10.50
C ILE A 643 13.99 -3.08 -11.71
N LYS A 644 15.07 -3.80 -12.00
CA LYS A 644 15.96 -3.61 -13.14
C LYS A 644 16.15 -4.91 -13.93
N ASP A 645 16.82 -4.82 -15.07
CA ASP A 645 17.25 -5.99 -15.80
C ASP A 645 18.44 -6.64 -15.08
N ASP A 646 18.50 -7.96 -15.22
CA ASP A 646 19.69 -8.73 -14.86
C ASP A 646 20.57 -8.74 -16.09
N GLU A 647 21.66 -7.98 -16.04
CA GLU A 647 22.59 -7.88 -17.16
C GLU A 647 23.40 -9.18 -17.23
N ASP A 648 23.73 -9.57 -18.45
CA ASP A 648 24.68 -10.64 -18.78
C ASP A 648 25.88 -9.89 -19.35
N THR A 649 26.83 -9.59 -18.47
CA THR A 649 27.89 -8.59 -18.72
C THR A 649 28.91 -9.11 -19.73
N ASP A 650 29.14 -10.41 -19.74
CA ASP A 650 30.13 -11.10 -20.54
C ASP A 650 29.52 -11.88 -21.72
N GLY A 651 28.20 -12.09 -21.72
CA GLY A 651 27.42 -12.58 -22.85
C GLY A 651 27.41 -14.10 -22.97
N ASP A 652 27.63 -14.81 -21.87
CA ASP A 652 27.79 -16.26 -21.84
C ASP A 652 26.44 -17.01 -21.70
N GLY A 653 25.36 -16.27 -21.46
CA GLY A 653 24.00 -16.78 -21.29
C GLY A 653 23.57 -16.98 -19.84
N ILE A 654 24.46 -16.74 -18.87
CA ILE A 654 24.20 -16.74 -17.44
C ILE A 654 24.07 -15.27 -16.98
N PRO A 655 22.95 -14.87 -16.37
CA PRO A 655 22.82 -13.51 -15.86
C PRO A 655 23.84 -13.25 -14.74
N SER A 656 24.48 -12.07 -14.74
CA SER A 656 25.57 -11.72 -13.82
C SER A 656 25.24 -11.86 -12.32
N SER A 657 23.96 -11.88 -11.93
CA SER A 657 23.56 -12.15 -10.54
C SER A 657 23.65 -13.62 -10.10
N LYS A 658 23.87 -14.54 -11.04
CA LYS A 658 23.98 -15.99 -10.85
C LYS A 658 25.26 -16.57 -11.44
N ASP A 659 26.11 -15.70 -11.92
CA ASP A 659 27.34 -16.02 -12.60
C ASP A 659 28.47 -16.05 -11.58
N ASN A 660 29.20 -17.17 -11.50
CA ASN A 660 30.38 -17.29 -10.66
C ASN A 660 31.63 -16.62 -11.29
N CYS A 661 31.56 -16.19 -12.55
CA CYS A 661 32.54 -15.33 -13.22
C CYS A 661 31.88 -14.17 -14.00
N PRO A 662 31.23 -13.18 -13.34
CA PRO A 662 30.39 -12.16 -13.99
C PRO A 662 31.02 -11.31 -15.11
N GLU A 663 32.34 -11.36 -15.31
CA GLU A 663 33.07 -10.61 -16.34
C GLU A 663 33.76 -11.52 -17.37
N ILE A 664 33.74 -12.85 -17.20
CA ILE A 664 34.48 -13.82 -18.01
C ILE A 664 33.57 -15.00 -18.40
N PRO A 665 33.27 -15.19 -19.70
CA PRO A 665 32.30 -16.19 -20.13
C PRO A 665 32.61 -17.63 -19.70
N ASN A 666 31.75 -18.23 -18.88
CA ASN A 666 31.80 -19.64 -18.47
C ASN A 666 30.39 -20.27 -18.34
N PRO A 667 29.77 -20.65 -19.48
CA PRO A 667 28.39 -21.16 -19.49
C PRO A 667 28.16 -22.45 -18.66
N ASP A 668 29.22 -23.16 -18.29
CA ASP A 668 29.20 -24.39 -17.49
C ASP A 668 29.29 -24.15 -15.98
N GLN A 669 29.73 -22.95 -15.54
CA GLN A 669 29.78 -22.51 -14.15
C GLN A 669 30.52 -23.52 -13.25
N LEU A 670 31.63 -24.09 -13.76
CA LEU A 670 32.50 -24.96 -12.96
C LEU A 670 33.11 -24.16 -11.80
N ASP A 671 33.19 -24.83 -10.65
CA ASP A 671 33.61 -24.31 -9.34
C ASP A 671 34.06 -25.53 -8.51
N LEU A 672 35.34 -25.90 -8.67
CA LEU A 672 35.89 -27.16 -8.19
C LEU A 672 35.98 -27.21 -6.66
N ASP A 673 36.32 -26.11 -6.00
CA ASP A 673 36.44 -26.00 -4.54
C ASP A 673 35.14 -25.55 -3.83
N ASN A 674 34.15 -25.07 -4.59
CA ASN A 674 32.84 -24.57 -4.13
C ASN A 674 32.91 -23.29 -3.29
N ASP A 675 33.88 -22.41 -3.53
CA ASP A 675 33.99 -21.11 -2.86
C ASP A 675 33.04 -20.05 -3.45
N GLY A 676 32.49 -20.31 -4.64
CA GLY A 676 31.55 -19.45 -5.37
C GLY A 676 32.18 -18.56 -6.44
N ILE A 677 33.48 -18.69 -6.68
CA ILE A 677 34.23 -18.18 -7.83
C ILE A 677 34.33 -19.32 -8.85
N GLY A 678 34.15 -19.03 -10.13
CA GLY A 678 34.26 -20.08 -11.14
C GLY A 678 35.70 -20.37 -11.53
N ASP A 679 36.02 -21.62 -11.85
CA ASP A 679 37.39 -22.05 -12.19
C ASP A 679 38.07 -21.06 -13.17
N ILE A 680 37.38 -20.63 -14.23
CA ILE A 680 37.99 -19.75 -15.24
C ILE A 680 38.45 -18.37 -14.72
N CYS A 681 37.88 -17.91 -13.60
CA CYS A 681 38.18 -16.64 -12.95
C CYS A 681 38.75 -16.80 -11.54
N ASP A 682 39.06 -18.04 -11.15
CA ASP A 682 39.73 -18.36 -9.89
C ASP A 682 41.25 -18.48 -10.09
N ASP A 683 41.99 -17.97 -9.11
CA ASP A 683 43.44 -18.07 -9.05
C ASP A 683 43.91 -19.39 -8.39
N ASP A 684 43.01 -20.14 -7.74
CA ASP A 684 43.24 -21.44 -7.07
C ASP A 684 42.01 -22.34 -7.28
N TRP A 685 42.07 -23.33 -8.17
CA TRP A 685 40.90 -24.14 -8.54
C TRP A 685 40.48 -25.15 -7.48
N ASP A 686 41.41 -25.70 -6.70
CA ASP A 686 41.11 -26.78 -5.76
C ASP A 686 41.13 -26.37 -4.29
N GLY A 687 41.48 -25.11 -4.01
CA GLY A 687 41.35 -24.48 -2.70
C GLY A 687 42.41 -24.95 -1.70
N ASP A 688 43.60 -25.30 -2.18
CA ASP A 688 44.72 -25.78 -1.36
C ASP A 688 45.71 -24.67 -0.93
N ASP A 689 45.37 -23.40 -1.17
CA ASP A 689 46.18 -22.21 -0.91
C ASP A 689 47.43 -22.08 -1.81
N VAL A 690 47.56 -22.87 -2.88
CA VAL A 690 48.61 -22.76 -3.91
C VAL A 690 47.99 -22.24 -5.21
N PRO A 691 48.40 -21.06 -5.71
CA PRO A 691 47.83 -20.55 -6.95
C PRO A 691 48.08 -21.48 -8.14
N ASN A 692 47.10 -21.64 -9.03
CA ASN A 692 47.11 -22.49 -10.22
C ASN A 692 48.40 -22.41 -11.07
N GLU A 693 49.03 -21.22 -11.13
CA GLU A 693 50.27 -20.98 -11.88
C GLU A 693 51.54 -21.56 -11.23
N LYS A 694 51.45 -22.00 -9.97
CA LYS A 694 52.55 -22.54 -9.15
C LYS A 694 52.23 -23.91 -8.56
N ASP A 695 51.04 -24.41 -8.85
CA ASP A 695 50.55 -25.68 -8.36
C ASP A 695 50.99 -26.82 -9.30
N ASN A 696 51.65 -27.84 -8.75
CA ASN A 696 52.03 -29.04 -9.48
C ASN A 696 50.86 -30.03 -9.65
N CYS A 697 49.74 -29.81 -8.97
CA CYS A 697 48.47 -30.48 -9.17
C CYS A 697 47.27 -29.51 -9.13
N PRO A 698 47.10 -28.60 -10.13
CA PRO A 698 46.10 -27.51 -10.13
C PRO A 698 44.62 -27.87 -9.96
N LYS A 699 44.27 -29.15 -9.80
CA LYS A 699 42.89 -29.66 -9.71
C LYS A 699 42.74 -30.70 -8.59
N THR A 700 43.79 -30.96 -7.83
CA THR A 700 43.84 -31.97 -6.78
C THR A 700 44.65 -31.42 -5.61
N ALA A 701 43.92 -30.91 -4.61
CA ALA A 701 44.52 -30.22 -3.48
C ALA A 701 45.70 -30.98 -2.84
N ASN A 702 46.86 -30.33 -2.78
CA ASN A 702 48.11 -30.81 -2.18
C ASN A 702 48.98 -29.63 -1.71
N ASN A 703 48.61 -29.02 -0.59
CA ASN A 703 49.30 -27.84 -0.05
C ASN A 703 50.81 -28.04 0.20
N ASP A 704 51.29 -29.29 0.31
CA ASP A 704 52.70 -29.63 0.51
C ASP A 704 53.52 -29.65 -0.78
N GLN A 705 52.85 -29.70 -1.94
CA GLN A 705 53.45 -29.67 -3.28
C GLN A 705 54.55 -30.74 -3.42
N SER A 706 54.29 -31.92 -2.85
CA SER A 706 55.19 -33.07 -2.97
C SER A 706 55.28 -33.50 -4.44
N ASP A 707 56.51 -33.74 -4.89
CA ASP A 707 56.91 -34.08 -6.27
C ASP A 707 58.27 -34.81 -6.15
N LEU A 708 58.18 -36.14 -6.05
CA LEU A 708 59.28 -37.02 -5.69
C LEU A 708 60.34 -37.10 -6.80
N ASP A 709 59.92 -37.21 -8.06
CA ASP A 709 60.78 -37.37 -9.22
C ASP A 709 61.21 -36.04 -9.87
N LYS A 710 60.48 -34.95 -9.57
CA LYS A 710 60.71 -33.56 -10.01
C LYS A 710 60.42 -33.33 -11.48
N ASP A 711 59.46 -34.04 -12.05
CA ASP A 711 59.00 -33.80 -13.41
C ASP A 711 58.04 -32.59 -13.54
N GLY A 712 57.53 -32.10 -12.40
CA GLY A 712 56.63 -30.96 -12.29
C GLY A 712 55.14 -31.33 -12.14
N VAL A 713 54.81 -32.61 -12.07
CA VAL A 713 53.53 -33.17 -11.65
C VAL A 713 53.65 -33.54 -10.16
N GLY A 714 52.67 -33.18 -9.34
CA GLY A 714 52.74 -33.53 -7.91
C GLY A 714 52.35 -34.98 -7.65
N ASP A 715 52.91 -35.57 -6.59
CA ASP A 715 52.73 -36.99 -6.23
C ASP A 715 51.24 -37.41 -6.18
N VAL A 716 50.34 -36.51 -5.80
CA VAL A 716 48.90 -36.81 -5.70
C VAL A 716 48.17 -36.91 -7.04
N CYS A 717 48.75 -36.34 -8.10
CA CYS A 717 48.20 -36.32 -9.45
C CYS A 717 49.14 -36.91 -10.49
N ASP A 718 50.22 -37.56 -10.05
CA ASP A 718 51.14 -38.30 -10.89
C ASP A 718 50.74 -39.77 -10.99
N ASP A 719 50.80 -40.31 -12.21
CA ASP A 719 50.54 -41.72 -12.48
C ASP A 719 51.83 -42.58 -12.36
N ASP A 720 53.02 -41.96 -12.23
CA ASP A 720 54.36 -42.57 -12.05
C ASP A 720 55.17 -41.71 -11.05
N ILE A 721 54.90 -41.87 -9.76
CA ILE A 721 55.34 -40.93 -8.70
C ILE A 721 56.87 -40.85 -8.56
N ASP A 722 57.60 -41.93 -8.84
CA ASP A 722 59.05 -41.97 -8.67
C ASP A 722 59.86 -41.88 -9.97
N GLY A 723 59.17 -41.82 -11.12
CA GLY A 723 59.74 -41.58 -12.44
C GLY A 723 60.58 -42.75 -12.95
N ASP A 724 60.32 -43.97 -12.50
CA ASP A 724 61.07 -45.16 -12.89
C ASP A 724 60.66 -45.73 -14.26
N GLY A 725 59.54 -45.22 -14.81
CA GLY A 725 58.98 -45.58 -16.10
C GLY A 725 57.84 -46.60 -16.03
N LEU A 726 57.38 -46.95 -14.84
CA LEU A 726 56.23 -47.81 -14.58
C LEU A 726 55.13 -47.03 -13.89
N LEU A 727 53.88 -47.29 -14.28
CA LEU A 727 52.76 -46.63 -13.62
C LEU A 727 52.63 -47.17 -12.19
N ASN A 728 52.25 -46.32 -11.24
CA ASN A 728 52.04 -46.66 -9.83
C ASN A 728 51.20 -47.94 -9.61
N ALA A 729 50.29 -48.25 -10.54
CA ALA A 729 49.41 -49.41 -10.48
C ALA A 729 50.09 -50.74 -10.89
N ASP A 730 51.20 -50.65 -11.63
CA ASP A 730 51.99 -51.77 -12.17
C ASP A 730 53.38 -51.86 -11.52
N ASP A 731 53.71 -50.93 -10.60
CA ASP A 731 54.99 -50.80 -9.91
C ASP A 731 54.94 -51.47 -8.52
N ASN A 732 55.90 -52.35 -8.22
CA ASN A 732 56.04 -53.01 -6.93
C ASN A 732 56.74 -52.15 -5.85
N CYS A 733 57.27 -50.98 -6.21
CA CYS A 733 57.73 -49.93 -5.30
C CYS A 733 57.34 -48.51 -5.77
N PRO A 734 56.03 -48.13 -5.75
CA PRO A 734 55.53 -46.86 -6.32
C PRO A 734 56.09 -45.53 -5.79
N MET A 735 57.01 -45.58 -4.82
CA MET A 735 57.61 -44.41 -4.19
C MET A 735 59.15 -44.50 -4.17
N VAL A 736 59.74 -45.51 -4.82
CA VAL A 736 61.17 -45.82 -4.76
C VAL A 736 61.66 -46.32 -6.12
N TYR A 737 62.24 -45.41 -6.90
CA TYR A 737 62.75 -45.67 -8.24
C TYR A 737 63.43 -47.04 -8.39
N ASN A 738 62.78 -47.99 -9.07
CA ASN A 738 63.27 -49.35 -9.26
C ASN A 738 62.86 -49.95 -10.63
N PRO A 739 63.38 -49.43 -11.75
CA PRO A 739 62.92 -49.82 -13.10
C PRO A 739 63.10 -51.30 -13.46
N ASP A 740 63.90 -52.04 -12.69
CA ASP A 740 64.11 -53.48 -12.88
C ASP A 740 63.09 -54.35 -12.15
N GLN A 741 62.25 -53.76 -11.27
CA GLN A 741 61.16 -54.41 -10.53
C GLN A 741 61.64 -55.71 -9.85
N ALA A 742 62.85 -55.67 -9.30
CA ALA A 742 63.40 -56.80 -8.58
C ALA A 742 62.48 -57.14 -7.40
N ASP A 743 62.11 -58.42 -7.30
CA ASP A 743 61.24 -59.00 -6.27
C ASP A 743 61.72 -60.44 -6.06
N LEU A 744 62.64 -60.61 -5.10
CA LEU A 744 63.36 -61.84 -4.88
C LEU A 744 62.43 -62.95 -4.37
N ASP A 745 61.46 -62.60 -3.52
CA ASP A 745 60.59 -63.52 -2.83
C ASP A 745 59.22 -63.76 -3.52
N GLU A 746 58.87 -62.89 -4.47
CA GLU A 746 57.63 -62.84 -5.28
C GLU A 746 56.36 -62.54 -4.48
N ASP A 747 56.43 -61.72 -3.44
CA ASP A 747 55.26 -61.29 -2.66
C ASP A 747 54.52 -60.08 -3.25
N GLY A 748 55.11 -59.40 -4.24
CA GLY A 748 54.56 -58.23 -4.91
C GLY A 748 55.06 -56.88 -4.35
N ILE A 749 55.99 -56.88 -3.41
CA ILE A 749 56.74 -55.73 -2.91
C ILE A 749 58.16 -55.82 -3.49
N GLY A 750 58.67 -54.74 -4.09
CA GLY A 750 60.01 -54.79 -4.68
C GLY A 750 61.13 -54.77 -3.64
N ASP A 751 62.27 -55.37 -4.00
CA ASP A 751 63.45 -55.51 -3.13
C ASP A 751 63.93 -54.17 -2.52
N LEU A 752 63.68 -53.03 -3.18
CA LEU A 752 64.10 -51.71 -2.70
C LEU A 752 63.17 -51.09 -1.66
N CYS A 753 61.91 -51.55 -1.59
CA CYS A 753 60.89 -51.07 -0.66
C CYS A 753 60.35 -52.17 0.27
N ASP A 754 60.91 -53.37 0.19
CA ASP A 754 60.63 -54.48 1.10
C ASP A 754 61.54 -54.45 2.33
N ASP A 755 60.95 -54.67 3.50
CA ASP A 755 61.64 -54.77 4.79
C ASP A 755 62.16 -56.19 5.08
N ASP A 756 61.81 -57.20 4.26
CA ASP A 756 62.22 -58.62 4.36
C ASP A 756 62.46 -59.22 2.95
N ILE A 757 63.53 -58.77 2.27
CA ILE A 757 63.77 -58.98 0.82
C ILE A 757 63.75 -60.45 0.39
N ASP A 758 64.11 -61.40 1.25
CA ASP A 758 64.11 -62.82 0.89
C ASP A 758 62.93 -63.63 1.46
N GLY A 759 62.05 -62.99 2.24
CA GLY A 759 60.83 -63.57 2.80
C GLY A 759 61.09 -64.73 3.77
N ASP A 760 62.24 -64.75 4.44
CA ASP A 760 62.58 -65.79 5.43
C ASP A 760 61.99 -65.51 6.83
N GLY A 761 61.41 -64.33 7.02
CA GLY A 761 60.78 -63.87 8.26
C GLY A 761 61.71 -63.10 9.20
N ILE A 762 62.91 -62.73 8.75
CA ILE A 762 63.88 -61.90 9.47
C ILE A 762 64.04 -60.58 8.73
N VAL A 763 63.62 -59.48 9.35
CA VAL A 763 63.75 -58.15 8.76
C VAL A 763 65.19 -57.85 8.32
N ASN A 764 65.36 -57.17 7.19
CA ASN A 764 66.64 -56.88 6.54
C ASN A 764 67.70 -56.29 7.49
N SER A 765 67.28 -55.50 8.48
CA SER A 765 68.20 -54.88 9.45
C SER A 765 68.82 -55.87 10.43
N ASP A 766 68.15 -57.00 10.68
CA ASP A 766 68.56 -58.06 11.59
C ASP A 766 69.04 -59.32 10.84
N ASP A 767 68.74 -59.44 9.54
CA ASP A 767 69.27 -60.50 8.69
C ASP A 767 70.71 -60.20 8.25
N THR A 768 71.58 -61.20 8.44
CA THR A 768 73.00 -61.13 8.07
C THR A 768 73.32 -61.91 6.81
N SER A 769 72.33 -62.60 6.23
CA SER A 769 72.51 -63.53 5.12
C SER A 769 71.30 -63.61 4.19
N LEU A 770 71.34 -62.81 3.12
CA LEU A 770 70.34 -62.89 2.05
C LEU A 770 70.30 -64.28 1.38
N ASP A 771 69.17 -64.96 1.51
CA ASP A 771 68.91 -66.31 1.04
C ASP A 771 68.12 -66.34 -0.28
N TYR A 772 68.90 -66.29 -1.36
CA TYR A 772 68.45 -66.45 -2.75
C TYR A 772 67.68 -67.76 -3.05
N VAL A 773 67.82 -68.78 -2.19
CA VAL A 773 67.11 -70.05 -2.26
C VAL A 773 66.86 -70.58 -0.85
N LEU A 774 65.69 -71.18 -0.62
CA LEU A 774 65.38 -71.82 0.65
C LEU A 774 65.58 -73.33 0.54
N ILE A 775 66.56 -73.85 1.28
CA ILE A 775 66.98 -75.26 1.19
C ILE A 775 66.36 -76.06 2.34
N SER A 776 65.55 -77.08 2.03
CA SER A 776 65.02 -77.97 3.06
C SER A 776 66.15 -78.77 3.75
N ASN A 777 66.11 -78.86 5.08
CA ASN A 777 67.11 -79.60 5.84
C ASN A 777 66.79 -81.11 5.95
N ALA A 778 65.61 -81.55 5.50
CA ALA A 778 65.22 -82.94 5.44
C ALA A 778 64.15 -83.18 4.36
N PHE A 779 64.10 -84.40 3.82
CA PHE A 779 63.01 -84.86 2.96
C PHE A 779 62.75 -86.35 3.13
N SER A 780 61.55 -86.81 2.74
CA SER A 780 61.07 -88.17 2.97
C SER A 780 60.58 -88.85 1.69
N PRO A 781 61.47 -89.51 0.92
CA PRO A 781 61.12 -90.18 -0.34
C PRO A 781 60.40 -91.53 -0.14
N ASN A 782 59.23 -91.49 0.48
CA ASN A 782 58.40 -92.65 0.84
C ASN A 782 57.23 -92.89 -0.15
N GLU A 783 57.12 -92.05 -1.17
CA GLU A 783 56.09 -92.07 -2.23
C GLU A 783 54.67 -91.75 -1.72
N ASP A 784 54.55 -90.97 -0.63
CA ASP A 784 53.26 -90.52 -0.08
C ASP A 784 52.74 -89.20 -0.71
N GLY A 785 53.55 -88.56 -1.55
CA GLY A 785 53.25 -87.29 -2.22
C GLY A 785 53.68 -86.04 -1.45
N VAL A 786 54.26 -86.16 -0.25
CA VAL A 786 54.66 -85.06 0.62
C VAL A 786 56.17 -85.11 0.88
N ASN A 787 56.90 -84.07 0.46
CA ASN A 787 58.36 -83.99 0.61
C ASN A 787 59.12 -85.22 0.06
N ASP A 788 58.58 -85.85 -0.98
CA ASP A 788 59.19 -87.01 -1.65
C ASP A 788 60.51 -86.68 -2.36
N TYR A 789 60.77 -85.39 -2.56
CA TYR A 789 61.95 -84.88 -3.23
C TYR A 789 62.66 -83.87 -2.34
N PHE A 790 64.00 -83.85 -2.44
CA PHE A 790 64.78 -82.81 -1.79
C PHE A 790 64.41 -81.46 -2.36
N THR A 791 63.66 -80.65 -1.60
CA THR A 791 63.15 -79.38 -2.08
C THR A 791 64.15 -78.26 -1.79
N ILE A 792 64.52 -77.55 -2.84
CA ILE A 792 65.18 -76.25 -2.78
C ILE A 792 64.25 -75.28 -3.48
N LEU A 793 63.57 -74.43 -2.70
CA LEU A 793 62.66 -73.41 -3.24
C LEU A 793 63.48 -72.35 -3.97
N ARG A 794 62.90 -71.81 -5.06
CA ARG A 794 63.54 -70.84 -5.96
C ARG A 794 64.73 -71.39 -6.75
N ALA A 795 65.05 -72.69 -6.66
CA ALA A 795 66.16 -73.28 -7.43
C ALA A 795 65.95 -73.15 -8.95
N GLU A 796 64.70 -73.23 -9.39
CA GLU A 796 64.29 -73.08 -10.78
C GLU A 796 64.58 -71.70 -11.38
N LYS A 797 64.69 -70.63 -10.56
CA LYS A 797 65.13 -69.29 -10.99
C LYS A 797 66.57 -69.29 -11.52
N TYR A 798 67.36 -70.33 -11.20
CA TYR A 798 68.78 -70.44 -11.55
C TYR A 798 69.06 -71.67 -12.43
N PRO A 799 68.82 -71.62 -13.76
CA PRO A 799 68.94 -72.79 -14.63
C PRO A 799 70.33 -73.44 -14.67
N THR A 800 71.37 -72.67 -14.33
CA THR A 800 72.77 -73.12 -14.27
C THR A 800 73.15 -73.77 -12.95
N ASN A 801 72.22 -73.84 -11.99
CA ASN A 801 72.51 -74.34 -10.66
C ASN A 801 73.05 -75.76 -10.71
N THR A 802 73.83 -76.15 -9.71
CA THR A 802 74.36 -77.51 -9.60
C THR A 802 74.18 -77.99 -8.18
N LEU A 803 73.53 -79.15 -8.02
CA LEU A 803 73.42 -79.86 -6.75
C LEU A 803 74.35 -81.07 -6.78
N ARG A 804 75.22 -81.18 -5.78
CA ARG A 804 76.04 -82.35 -5.49
C ARG A 804 75.71 -82.86 -4.10
N VAL A 805 75.47 -84.15 -3.97
CA VAL A 805 75.18 -84.79 -2.68
C VAL A 805 76.21 -85.87 -2.41
N PHE A 806 76.73 -85.89 -1.19
CA PHE A 806 77.79 -86.78 -0.73
C PHE A 806 77.32 -87.60 0.47
N ASN A 807 77.73 -88.86 0.55
CA ASN A 807 77.52 -89.68 1.75
C ASN A 807 78.50 -89.30 2.87
N HIS A 808 78.37 -89.93 4.05
CA HIS A 808 79.23 -89.67 5.20
C HIS A 808 80.73 -90.00 4.97
N LEU A 809 81.08 -90.73 3.91
CA LEU A 809 82.48 -91.02 3.53
C LEU A 809 83.05 -89.95 2.57
N GLY A 810 82.26 -88.92 2.23
CA GLY A 810 82.63 -87.91 1.24
C GLY A 810 82.52 -88.40 -0.22
N GLN A 811 81.83 -89.51 -0.47
CA GLN A 811 81.62 -90.03 -1.82
C GLN A 811 80.40 -89.39 -2.46
N LEU A 812 80.52 -88.92 -3.71
CA LEU A 812 79.43 -88.33 -4.49
C LEU A 812 78.38 -89.41 -4.79
N VAL A 813 77.15 -89.20 -4.34
CA VAL A 813 76.01 -90.10 -4.56
C VAL A 813 75.01 -89.55 -5.56
N TYR A 814 74.94 -88.24 -5.75
CA TYR A 814 74.07 -87.60 -6.72
C TYR A 814 74.70 -86.30 -7.22
N GLU A 815 74.62 -86.05 -8.53
CA GLU A 815 74.98 -84.77 -9.14
C GLU A 815 74.00 -84.45 -10.26
N THR A 816 73.49 -83.22 -10.28
CA THR A 816 72.77 -82.71 -11.45
C THR A 816 73.02 -81.22 -11.65
N LYS A 817 72.93 -80.82 -12.92
CA LYS A 817 72.84 -79.42 -13.33
C LYS A 817 71.37 -79.06 -13.55
N GLY A 818 70.98 -77.83 -13.26
CA GLY A 818 69.60 -77.35 -13.34
C GLY A 818 68.68 -78.12 -12.40
N TYR A 819 69.03 -78.20 -11.12
CA TYR A 819 68.17 -78.77 -10.09
C TYR A 819 66.87 -77.96 -9.96
N LYS A 820 65.76 -78.67 -9.90
CA LYS A 820 64.36 -78.22 -9.81
C LYS A 820 63.62 -79.08 -8.79
N SER A 821 64.28 -79.38 -7.67
CA SER A 821 63.69 -80.18 -6.59
C SER A 821 63.24 -81.58 -7.02
N GLN A 822 64.00 -82.24 -7.90
CA GLN A 822 63.63 -83.53 -8.50
C GLN A 822 64.35 -84.76 -7.93
N TRP A 823 65.23 -84.61 -6.93
CA TRP A 823 65.96 -85.75 -6.38
C TRP A 823 65.13 -86.48 -5.32
N ASN A 824 64.83 -87.75 -5.59
CA ASN A 824 64.02 -88.64 -4.75
C ASN A 824 64.86 -89.62 -3.91
N GLY A 825 66.12 -89.30 -3.64
CA GLY A 825 67.01 -90.19 -2.87
C GLY A 825 67.59 -91.37 -3.67
N ILE A 826 67.43 -91.42 -5.00
CA ILE A 826 68.10 -92.42 -5.84
C ILE A 826 69.51 -91.95 -6.19
N GLY A 827 70.52 -92.76 -5.87
CA GLY A 827 71.92 -92.44 -6.18
C GLY A 827 72.29 -92.70 -7.65
N ASN A 828 73.48 -92.26 -8.05
CA ASN A 828 74.03 -92.44 -9.41
C ASN A 828 74.17 -93.92 -9.86
N ASN A 829 74.06 -94.87 -8.93
CA ASN A 829 74.04 -96.31 -9.20
C ASN A 829 72.63 -96.87 -9.49
N GLY A 830 71.60 -96.02 -9.48
CA GLY A 830 70.20 -96.39 -9.71
C GLY A 830 69.48 -96.99 -8.50
N ASN A 831 70.12 -97.08 -7.33
CA ASN A 831 69.52 -97.60 -6.11
C ASN A 831 69.17 -96.47 -5.13
N LYS A 832 68.15 -96.69 -4.27
CA LYS A 832 67.86 -95.81 -3.12
C LYS A 832 69.11 -95.73 -2.24
N VAL A 833 69.55 -94.51 -1.90
CA VAL A 833 70.67 -94.31 -0.95
C VAL A 833 70.19 -94.68 0.46
N PRO A 834 71.04 -95.18 1.37
CA PRO A 834 70.59 -95.51 2.73
C PRO A 834 69.97 -94.32 3.49
N GLN A 835 69.06 -94.60 4.42
CA GLN A 835 68.58 -93.60 5.37
C GLN A 835 69.75 -92.99 6.16
N GLY A 836 69.73 -91.68 6.37
CA GLY A 836 70.75 -90.98 7.14
C GLY A 836 71.06 -89.58 6.65
N SER A 837 72.14 -89.01 7.18
CA SER A 837 72.61 -87.66 6.82
C SER A 837 73.52 -87.69 5.59
N TYR A 838 73.30 -86.74 4.70
CA TYR A 838 74.11 -86.50 3.51
C TYR A 838 74.58 -85.04 3.51
N PHE A 839 75.79 -84.82 3.01
CA PHE A 839 76.31 -83.47 2.83
C PHE A 839 75.98 -83.01 1.43
N TYR A 840 75.35 -81.84 1.28
CA TYR A 840 75.08 -81.25 -0.02
C TYR A 840 75.97 -80.04 -0.27
N ILE A 841 76.30 -79.85 -1.54
CA ILE A 841 76.84 -78.59 -2.08
C ILE A 841 75.90 -78.18 -3.19
N PHE A 842 75.26 -77.03 -3.03
CA PHE A 842 74.43 -76.37 -4.00
C PHE A 842 75.09 -75.07 -4.46
N THR A 843 75.11 -74.81 -5.75
CA THR A 843 75.62 -73.54 -6.31
C THR A 843 74.61 -73.02 -7.32
N LEU A 844 74.33 -71.71 -7.33
CA LEU A 844 73.41 -71.10 -8.30
C LEU A 844 74.01 -71.04 -9.72
N ASP A 845 75.32 -70.84 -9.81
CA ASP A 845 76.05 -70.52 -11.05
C ASP A 845 77.41 -71.22 -11.15
N ASN A 846 77.66 -72.26 -10.33
CA ASN A 846 78.97 -72.92 -10.17
C ASN A 846 80.10 -72.00 -9.67
N THR A 847 79.80 -70.82 -9.13
CA THR A 847 80.78 -69.97 -8.45
C THR A 847 80.87 -70.31 -6.96
N GLU A 848 81.98 -69.93 -6.33
CA GLU A 848 82.15 -70.05 -4.87
C GLU A 848 81.33 -69.01 -4.10
N ILE A 849 80.89 -67.92 -4.75
CA ILE A 849 80.16 -66.81 -4.13
C ILE A 849 78.73 -67.24 -3.78
N HIS A 850 78.05 -67.91 -4.70
CA HIS A 850 76.68 -68.39 -4.51
C HIS A 850 76.62 -69.87 -4.10
N LYS A 851 77.65 -70.35 -3.39
CA LYS A 851 77.70 -71.71 -2.88
C LYS A 851 77.01 -71.81 -1.53
N ARG A 852 75.98 -72.66 -1.45
CA ARG A 852 75.37 -73.11 -0.21
C ARG A 852 75.77 -74.56 0.05
N GLN A 853 76.14 -74.87 1.28
CA GLN A 853 76.53 -76.23 1.64
C GLN A 853 76.02 -76.53 3.04
N GLY A 854 75.59 -77.77 3.25
CA GLY A 854 74.94 -78.13 4.49
C GLY A 854 74.69 -79.61 4.57
N TRP A 855 73.97 -80.00 5.62
CA TRP A 855 73.55 -81.37 5.83
C TRP A 855 72.08 -81.49 5.55
N ILE A 856 71.71 -82.55 4.84
CA ILE A 856 70.34 -82.97 4.65
C ILE A 856 70.13 -84.34 5.28
N PHE A 857 68.98 -84.53 5.91
CA PHE A 857 68.57 -85.82 6.42
C PHE A 857 67.53 -86.48 5.50
N ILE A 858 67.75 -87.75 5.16
CA ILE A 858 66.82 -88.55 4.35
C ILE A 858 66.15 -89.58 5.25
N ASN A 859 64.81 -89.61 5.21
CA ASN A 859 63.98 -90.56 5.95
C ASN A 859 62.98 -91.28 5.04
N TYR A 860 63.09 -92.60 4.88
CA TYR A 860 62.17 -93.39 4.03
C TYR A 860 60.92 -93.86 4.76
#